data_AF-A0A3Q7G2B4-F1
#
_entry.id   AF-A0A3Q7G2B4-F1
#
_cell.length_a   1.000
_cell.length_b   1.000
_cell.length_c   1.000
_cell.angle_alpha   90.00
_cell.angle_beta   90.00
_cell.angle_gamma   90.00
#
_symmetry.space_group_name_H-M   'P 1'
#
loop_
_entity.id
_entity.type
_entity.pdbx_description
1 polymer ?
#
loop_
_entity_poly.entity_id
_entity_poly.type
_entity_poly.pdbx_seq_one_letter_code
_entity_poly.pdbx_strand_id
1 'polypeptide(L)'
;MGEEVKNKQIILKHHVTGNVKECDMELKTTTIKLNVPEGSNALLLKNLYLSCDPYMRPRMSKTEGSYVAPFTPDAPIMGIGVAKVMESGDSNFQKGDLVWGMTGWEEYSVVTTSQSFFKIHDKDVPLSYYTGILGMPGMTAYAGFYEVCSPKKGETVFVSAASGAVGQLVGQFAKMMGCYVVGSAGSQEKVDLLKNKFGFDEAFNYKEEQDLVATLKRYFPDGIDIYFENVGGKMLDAVLVNMKVHGRISVCGMISQYNLEQTEGVHNLFWLIAKRIRMEGFVVIDYYHLYPKYLEMIIPQIKDDNMFVRISVVVLLVFCTNTSEAQNSSVCSSSCGDIHNINFPFRLKSDPGNCGDSRFELDCQNNRTVITFDSRKYNVLEINYDEFLIRAIDPGLEHKNSNCTSSPNYHTTSYPFSSTFDFGISIIPIIYVNCSATANSSRYVETTFCGSQSQSHTYVAVGEGMLISDLVASCRLEMVGWVSARGLSGDNTSLSSIEGALSYGFELSWKRTFLCRECEASQGNCFAVGDRYTCSHRCYDDTGFDLPLPFSILGLRLLFGLVFLTALIVYKLRRRHLSMYQSIEDFLQVQSNLLPIKYSYSEIKKMTSKFKEKLGEGAYGTVFKGKLRSGPFVAVKMMHQSMASGGEFISEVSTIGRIHHVNIVQLVGFCVEGSKRALVYEFMLNGSLDKYISPQEGTVSLSYKQMFDISLGVASGIDYLHRGCDMQILHFDIKPHNILLDENFNPKISDFGLAKLYSSDDSIVSLTAARGTMGYMAPELFYKNIGGVSYKADVYSYGMLMMEMAGRRKSMNPFEDHLSQIYFPTWIYDQFNEGNDIEIQDASEEDRRLVKKMMIVALWCIQMKPADRPAMNKVVEMLEGDVGLLQMPPRPFIAPRDQFAGDSDETIGVSSDV
;
A
#
# COMPACT_ATOMS: atom_id res chain seq x y z
N MET A 1 17.08 -14.27 49.65
CA MET A 1 16.34 -13.22 48.91
C MET A 1 17.18 -12.85 47.70
N GLY A 2 16.66 -13.06 46.49
CA GLY A 2 17.37 -12.76 45.24
C GLY A 2 17.54 -11.25 45.02
N GLU A 3 18.60 -10.87 44.32
CA GLU A 3 18.88 -9.49 43.91
C GLU A 3 17.79 -9.00 42.93
N GLU A 4 17.28 -7.79 43.13
CA GLU A 4 16.34 -7.13 42.20
C GLU A 4 17.12 -6.32 41.18
N VAL A 5 16.87 -6.55 39.89
CA VAL A 5 17.53 -5.85 38.78
C VAL A 5 16.52 -5.28 37.79
N LYS A 6 16.93 -4.25 37.06
CA LYS A 6 16.16 -3.74 35.91
C LYS A 6 16.16 -4.77 34.77
N ASN A 7 15.02 -4.92 34.13
CA ASN A 7 14.78 -5.83 33.02
C ASN A 7 14.06 -5.09 31.90
N LYS A 8 14.73 -4.88 30.77
CA LYS A 8 14.11 -4.32 29.56
C LYS A 8 13.36 -5.40 28.79
N GLN A 9 12.14 -5.13 28.35
CA GLN A 9 11.20 -6.05 27.74
C GLN A 9 10.53 -5.41 26.52
N ILE A 10 10.41 -6.10 25.39
CA ILE A 10 9.59 -5.65 24.25
C ILE A 10 8.18 -6.18 24.44
N ILE A 11 7.23 -5.28 24.57
CA ILE A 11 5.81 -5.53 24.81
C ILE A 11 5.04 -5.32 23.51
N LEU A 12 4.09 -6.21 23.21
CA LEU A 12 3.08 -5.96 22.18
C LEU A 12 1.90 -5.21 22.80
N LYS A 13 1.63 -3.97 22.36
CA LYS A 13 0.59 -3.11 22.98
C LYS A 13 -0.83 -3.58 22.70
N HIS A 14 -1.07 -4.08 21.50
CA HIS A 14 -2.39 -4.52 21.06
C HIS A 14 -2.21 -5.51 19.91
N HIS A 15 -3.29 -6.23 19.58
CA HIS A 15 -3.26 -7.11 18.42
C HIS A 15 -3.22 -6.30 17.11
N VAL A 16 -2.43 -6.78 16.16
CA VAL A 16 -2.13 -6.10 14.91
C VAL A 16 -2.86 -6.73 13.73
N THR A 17 -3.63 -5.92 13.00
CA THR A 17 -4.18 -6.24 11.68
C THR A 17 -3.33 -5.61 10.57
N GLY A 18 -3.09 -6.33 9.48
CA GLY A 18 -2.29 -5.82 8.35
C GLY A 18 -0.78 -5.82 8.62
N ASN A 19 -0.08 -4.72 8.29
CA ASN A 19 1.37 -4.62 8.51
C ASN A 19 1.69 -4.09 9.91
N VAL A 20 2.70 -4.70 10.56
CA VAL A 20 3.22 -4.28 11.86
C VAL A 20 3.93 -2.93 11.75
N LYS A 21 3.67 -2.04 12.70
CA LYS A 21 4.27 -0.71 12.84
C LYS A 21 5.05 -0.63 14.15
N GLU A 22 5.96 0.33 14.23
CA GLU A 22 6.74 0.58 15.45
C GLU A 22 5.83 0.91 16.65
N CYS A 23 4.74 1.66 16.43
CA CYS A 23 3.78 2.02 17.48
C CYS A 23 2.99 0.85 18.07
N ASP A 24 3.05 -0.34 17.45
CA ASP A 24 2.36 -1.54 17.93
C ASP A 24 3.15 -2.21 19.06
N MET A 25 4.43 -1.86 19.23
CA MET A 25 5.34 -2.39 20.24
C MET A 25 5.84 -1.27 21.16
N GLU A 26 6.18 -1.62 22.39
CA GLU A 26 6.81 -0.72 23.36
C GLU A 26 7.96 -1.45 24.04
N LEU A 27 9.13 -0.83 24.09
CA LEU A 27 10.19 -1.31 24.97
C LEU A 27 9.82 -0.77 26.37
N LYS A 28 9.68 -1.67 27.33
CA LYS A 28 9.32 -1.41 28.72
C LYS A 28 10.43 -1.85 29.67
N THR A 29 10.69 -1.13 30.76
CA THR A 29 11.66 -1.50 31.79
C THR A 29 10.88 -1.84 33.05
N THR A 30 11.06 -3.06 33.54
CA THR A 30 10.47 -3.56 34.77
C THR A 30 11.57 -3.99 35.73
N THR A 31 11.21 -4.38 36.95
CA THR A 31 12.13 -4.97 37.92
C THR A 31 11.85 -6.46 38.02
N ILE A 32 12.91 -7.27 38.04
CA ILE A 32 12.83 -8.73 38.20
C ILE A 32 13.71 -9.18 39.37
N LYS A 33 13.22 -10.17 40.13
CA LYS A 33 14.02 -10.84 41.16
C LYS A 33 14.82 -11.96 40.51
N LEU A 34 16.13 -11.96 40.75
CA LEU A 34 17.03 -12.99 40.25
C LEU A 34 17.00 -14.23 41.15
N ASN A 35 15.85 -14.88 41.25
CA ASN A 35 15.70 -16.20 41.87
C ASN A 35 14.60 -17.02 41.19
N VAL A 36 14.71 -18.33 41.25
CA VAL A 36 13.60 -19.20 40.82
C VAL A 36 12.57 -19.36 41.96
N PRO A 37 11.27 -19.56 41.66
CA PRO A 37 10.29 -19.89 42.69
C PRO A 37 10.68 -21.19 43.42
N GLU A 38 10.68 -21.16 44.76
CA GLU A 38 11.03 -22.31 45.59
C GLU A 38 10.14 -23.52 45.26
N GLY A 39 10.76 -24.70 45.06
CA GLY A 39 10.04 -25.94 44.73
C GLY A 39 9.53 -26.05 43.30
N SER A 40 9.87 -25.11 42.40
CA SER A 40 9.51 -25.16 40.97
C SER A 40 10.65 -25.71 40.10
N ASN A 41 10.32 -26.29 38.94
CA ASN A 41 11.29 -26.66 37.89
C ASN A 41 11.60 -25.48 36.94
N ALA A 42 11.48 -24.24 37.42
CA ALA A 42 11.68 -23.07 36.60
C ALA A 42 13.17 -22.80 36.32
N LEU A 43 13.46 -22.13 35.21
CA LEU A 43 14.78 -21.57 34.92
C LEU A 43 14.72 -20.06 34.93
N LEU A 44 15.69 -19.43 35.58
CA LEU A 44 15.98 -18.01 35.41
C LEU A 44 17.08 -17.87 34.37
N LEU A 45 16.78 -17.15 33.29
CA LEU A 45 17.62 -17.03 32.11
C LEU A 45 18.04 -15.58 31.90
N LYS A 46 19.26 -15.37 31.43
CA LYS A 46 19.72 -14.10 30.85
C LYS A 46 19.80 -14.27 29.33
N ASN A 47 18.94 -13.58 28.59
CA ASN A 47 18.89 -13.68 27.14
C ASN A 47 20.11 -12.98 26.53
N LEU A 48 20.76 -13.66 25.59
CA LEU A 48 21.96 -13.19 24.88
C LEU A 48 21.63 -12.82 23.43
N TYR A 49 20.78 -13.61 22.79
CA TYR A 49 20.26 -13.38 21.44
C TYR A 49 18.78 -13.73 21.38
N LEU A 50 18.04 -12.98 20.59
CA LEU A 50 16.62 -13.20 20.31
C LEU A 50 16.44 -13.40 18.81
N SER A 51 15.58 -14.35 18.44
CA SER A 51 15.19 -14.59 17.04
C SER A 51 13.94 -13.80 16.68
N CYS A 52 13.85 -13.39 15.41
CA CYS A 52 12.68 -12.77 14.81
C CYS A 52 12.17 -13.67 13.69
N ASP A 53 11.17 -14.50 14.02
CA ASP A 53 10.73 -15.61 13.17
C ASP A 53 9.35 -15.34 12.54
N PRO A 54 9.09 -15.82 11.30
CA PRO A 54 7.81 -15.60 10.61
C PRO A 54 6.57 -16.10 11.38
N TYR A 55 6.68 -17.18 12.17
CA TYR A 55 5.55 -17.73 12.95
C TYR A 55 5.04 -16.77 14.04
N MET A 56 5.86 -15.78 14.42
CA MET A 56 5.48 -14.76 15.38
C MET A 56 4.40 -13.83 14.80
N ARG A 57 4.33 -13.66 13.48
CA ARG A 57 3.38 -12.72 12.86
C ARG A 57 1.92 -13.13 13.07
N PRO A 58 1.47 -14.37 12.80
CA PRO A 58 0.11 -14.80 13.11
C PRO A 58 -0.25 -14.69 14.60
N ARG A 59 0.73 -14.77 15.51
CA ARG A 59 0.50 -14.62 16.95
C ARG A 59 0.21 -13.16 17.35
N MET A 60 0.57 -12.19 16.53
CA MET A 60 0.25 -10.78 16.80
C MET A 60 -1.21 -10.43 16.51
N SER A 61 -2.00 -11.29 15.86
CA SER A 61 -3.44 -11.09 15.61
C SER A 61 -4.33 -11.93 16.55
N LYS A 62 -5.63 -11.58 16.68
CA LYS A 62 -6.62 -12.30 17.50
C LYS A 62 -7.16 -13.60 16.86
N THR A 63 -6.52 -14.13 15.83
CA THR A 63 -7.06 -15.25 15.05
C THR A 63 -7.11 -16.54 15.87
N GLU A 64 -8.30 -17.13 15.96
CA GLU A 64 -8.53 -18.45 16.56
C GLU A 64 -8.11 -19.55 15.57
N GLY A 65 -7.57 -20.68 16.07
CA GLY A 65 -7.22 -21.86 15.25
C GLY A 65 -5.74 -22.01 14.83
N SER A 66 -4.84 -21.13 15.31
CA SER A 66 -3.38 -21.31 15.13
C SER A 66 -2.83 -22.42 16.04
N TYR A 67 -1.82 -23.17 15.57
CA TYR A 67 -1.11 -24.18 16.37
C TYR A 67 -0.26 -23.59 17.51
N VAL A 68 -0.08 -22.26 17.52
CA VAL A 68 0.50 -21.51 18.65
C VAL A 68 -0.45 -20.40 19.08
N ALA A 69 -0.62 -20.25 20.39
CA ALA A 69 -1.45 -19.22 20.97
C ALA A 69 -1.02 -17.79 20.56
N PRO A 70 -1.99 -16.87 20.33
CA PRO A 70 -1.73 -15.45 20.17
C PRO A 70 -0.91 -14.87 21.32
N PHE A 71 -0.17 -13.80 21.03
CA PHE A 71 0.48 -13.00 22.06
C PHE A 71 -0.56 -12.32 22.92
N THR A 72 -0.30 -12.27 24.22
CA THR A 72 -1.08 -11.48 25.16
C THR A 72 -0.65 -10.02 25.03
N PRO A 73 -1.56 -9.09 24.70
CA PRO A 73 -1.25 -7.66 24.75
C PRO A 73 -0.75 -7.26 26.14
N ASP A 74 0.10 -6.24 26.19
CA ASP A 74 0.73 -5.72 27.40
C ASP A 74 1.68 -6.70 28.12
N ALA A 75 2.01 -7.84 27.50
CA ALA A 75 3.02 -8.79 27.95
C ALA A 75 4.25 -8.83 27.01
N PRO A 76 5.43 -9.28 27.50
CA PRO A 76 6.60 -9.49 26.65
C PRO A 76 6.31 -10.42 25.48
N ILE A 77 6.83 -10.06 24.30
CA ILE A 77 6.75 -10.91 23.11
C ILE A 77 7.53 -12.19 23.40
N MET A 78 6.91 -13.35 23.16
CA MET A 78 7.56 -14.65 23.35
C MET A 78 8.15 -15.17 22.03
N GLY A 79 9.45 -15.47 22.00
CA GLY A 79 10.15 -15.95 20.81
C GLY A 79 11.28 -16.93 21.14
N ILE A 80 11.94 -17.46 20.11
CA ILE A 80 13.15 -18.27 20.33
C ILE A 80 14.31 -17.35 20.71
N GLY A 81 15.12 -17.78 21.68
CA GLY A 81 16.34 -17.07 22.05
C GLY A 81 17.43 -18.01 22.55
N VAL A 82 18.64 -17.47 22.58
CA VAL A 82 19.83 -18.10 23.17
C VAL A 82 20.12 -17.39 24.47
N ALA A 83 20.24 -18.14 25.56
CA ALA A 83 20.31 -17.60 26.89
C ALA A 83 21.35 -18.33 27.77
N LYS A 84 21.75 -17.67 28.85
CA LYS A 84 22.56 -18.25 29.92
C LYS A 84 21.70 -18.51 31.14
N VAL A 85 21.78 -19.71 31.70
CA VAL A 85 21.10 -20.07 32.96
C VAL A 85 21.75 -19.31 34.11
N MET A 86 20.96 -18.49 34.80
CA MET A 86 21.38 -17.70 35.97
C MET A 86 21.06 -18.44 37.28
N GLU A 87 19.95 -19.17 37.30
CA GLU A 87 19.50 -20.03 38.40
C GLU A 87 18.57 -21.11 37.82
N SER A 88 18.55 -22.29 38.44
CA SER A 88 17.76 -23.43 37.98
C SER A 88 17.10 -24.14 39.15
N GLY A 89 15.79 -24.39 39.02
CA GLY A 89 15.05 -25.33 39.86
C GLY A 89 14.97 -26.73 39.25
N ASP A 90 15.41 -26.92 38.00
CA ASP A 90 15.46 -28.22 37.32
C ASP A 90 16.87 -28.83 37.39
N SER A 91 16.97 -30.07 37.88
CA SER A 91 18.21 -30.84 37.96
C SER A 91 18.95 -31.06 36.63
N ASN A 92 18.25 -30.96 35.49
CA ASN A 92 18.85 -31.12 34.16
C ASN A 92 19.70 -29.90 33.74
N PHE A 93 19.53 -28.75 34.39
CA PHE A 93 20.19 -27.49 34.05
C PHE A 93 20.95 -26.93 35.26
N GLN A 94 22.13 -26.37 35.02
CA GLN A 94 22.97 -25.78 36.05
C GLN A 94 23.25 -24.31 35.74
N LYS A 95 23.47 -23.53 36.80
CA LYS A 95 23.89 -22.12 36.66
C LYS A 95 25.15 -22.04 35.79
N GLY A 96 25.10 -21.21 34.75
CA GLY A 96 26.17 -21.04 33.78
C GLY A 96 25.98 -21.82 32.48
N ASP A 97 25.06 -22.78 32.42
CA ASP A 97 24.72 -23.47 31.18
C ASP A 97 24.24 -22.48 30.12
N LEU A 98 24.59 -22.76 28.86
CA LEU A 98 24.06 -22.05 27.70
C LEU A 98 22.94 -22.90 27.12
N VAL A 99 21.82 -22.27 26.79
CA VAL A 99 20.63 -22.93 26.30
C VAL A 99 20.01 -22.14 25.15
N TRP A 100 19.24 -22.82 24.30
CA TRP A 100 18.33 -22.15 23.39
C TRP A 100 16.93 -22.74 23.52
N GLY A 101 15.91 -21.91 23.33
CA GLY A 101 14.52 -22.29 23.53
C GLY A 101 13.57 -21.09 23.53
N MET A 102 12.31 -21.31 23.93
CA MET A 102 11.29 -20.26 23.98
C MET A 102 11.50 -19.35 25.19
N THR A 103 11.78 -18.08 24.94
CA THR A 103 12.06 -17.05 25.96
C THR A 103 11.27 -15.78 25.68
N GLY A 104 11.23 -14.86 26.65
CA GLY A 104 10.68 -13.53 26.43
C GLY A 104 11.66 -12.65 25.64
N TRP A 105 11.14 -11.72 24.86
CA TRP A 105 11.94 -10.62 24.30
C TRP A 105 12.27 -9.63 25.41
N GLU A 106 13.16 -10.03 26.28
CA GLU A 106 13.57 -9.32 27.49
C GLU A 106 15.00 -9.65 27.89
N GLU A 107 15.63 -8.91 28.80
CA GLU A 107 17.00 -9.19 29.24
C GLU A 107 17.08 -10.44 30.13
N TYR A 108 16.09 -10.63 31.01
CA TYR A 108 15.97 -11.75 31.92
C TYR A 108 14.57 -12.37 31.85
N SER A 109 14.51 -13.69 31.72
CA SER A 109 13.25 -14.44 31.65
C SER A 109 13.17 -15.50 32.73
N VAL A 110 12.01 -15.63 33.37
CA VAL A 110 11.69 -16.79 34.21
C VAL A 110 10.77 -17.70 33.41
N VAL A 111 11.25 -18.89 33.07
CA VAL A 111 10.48 -19.89 32.33
C VAL A 111 10.09 -21.02 33.26
N THR A 112 8.78 -21.31 33.34
CA THR A 112 8.23 -22.30 34.27
C THR A 112 8.34 -23.74 33.78
N THR A 113 8.58 -23.93 32.48
CA THR A 113 8.71 -25.25 31.84
C THR A 113 10.09 -25.35 31.18
N SER A 114 11.01 -26.05 31.84
CA SER A 114 12.37 -26.30 31.37
C SER A 114 12.45 -27.27 30.16
N GLN A 115 11.42 -28.08 29.94
CA GLN A 115 11.37 -29.09 28.87
C GLN A 115 11.43 -28.51 27.44
N SER A 116 11.21 -27.20 27.28
CA SER A 116 11.26 -26.50 25.99
C SER A 116 12.65 -25.97 25.63
N PHE A 117 13.67 -26.27 26.44
CA PHE A 117 15.04 -25.79 26.25
C PHE A 117 16.01 -26.91 25.90
N PHE A 118 16.93 -26.58 24.99
CA PHE A 118 18.03 -27.43 24.59
C PHE A 118 19.35 -26.88 25.14
N LYS A 119 20.16 -27.75 25.73
CA LYS A 119 21.49 -27.37 26.22
C LYS A 119 22.46 -27.24 25.04
N ILE A 120 23.25 -26.17 25.05
CA ILE A 120 24.29 -25.91 24.06
C ILE A 120 25.59 -26.53 24.54
N HIS A 121 26.01 -27.60 23.87
CA HIS A 121 27.24 -28.33 24.18
C HIS A 121 28.44 -27.83 23.36
N ASP A 122 28.26 -27.65 22.05
CA ASP A 122 29.30 -27.17 21.14
C ASP A 122 29.45 -25.64 21.23
N LYS A 123 30.57 -25.21 21.82
CA LYS A 123 30.91 -23.79 22.02
C LYS A 123 31.93 -23.26 21.00
N ASP A 124 32.38 -24.13 20.09
CA ASP A 124 33.37 -23.79 19.04
C ASP A 124 32.75 -23.04 17.86
N VAL A 125 31.43 -22.84 17.88
CA VAL A 125 30.65 -22.12 16.86
C VAL A 125 29.96 -20.91 17.48
N PRO A 126 29.71 -19.83 16.72
CA PRO A 126 29.08 -18.62 17.28
C PRO A 126 27.72 -18.92 17.91
N LEU A 127 27.45 -18.42 19.11
CA LEU A 127 26.17 -18.65 19.81
C LEU A 127 24.96 -18.16 19.03
N SER A 128 25.12 -17.12 18.21
CA SER A 128 24.07 -16.64 17.31
C SER A 128 23.62 -17.68 16.29
N TYR A 129 24.41 -18.73 16.01
CA TYR A 129 23.99 -19.79 15.09
C TYR A 129 22.82 -20.60 15.65
N TYR A 130 22.66 -20.66 16.97
CA TYR A 130 21.54 -21.31 17.64
C TYR A 130 20.22 -20.52 17.55
N THR A 131 20.22 -19.29 17.04
CA THR A 131 18.98 -18.60 16.60
C THR A 131 18.63 -18.91 15.14
N GLY A 132 19.49 -19.64 14.42
CA GLY A 132 19.37 -19.88 12.98
C GLY A 132 19.65 -21.33 12.62
N ILE A 133 20.78 -21.58 11.96
CA ILE A 133 21.17 -22.90 11.46
C ILE A 133 21.22 -23.97 12.57
N LEU A 134 21.76 -23.70 13.74
CA LEU A 134 21.78 -24.69 14.82
C LEU A 134 20.50 -24.70 15.66
N GLY A 135 19.56 -23.80 15.38
CA GLY A 135 18.30 -23.67 16.11
C GLY A 135 17.09 -24.16 15.33
N MET A 136 15.94 -23.60 15.68
CA MET A 136 14.64 -23.91 15.07
C MET A 136 14.64 -23.77 13.53
N PRO A 137 15.19 -22.71 12.90
CA PRO A 137 15.19 -22.59 11.44
C PRO A 137 15.94 -23.72 10.72
N GLY A 138 17.11 -24.12 11.21
CA GLY A 138 17.86 -25.24 10.61
C GLY A 138 17.21 -26.59 10.84
N MET A 139 16.65 -26.81 12.04
CA MET A 139 15.87 -28.02 12.31
C MET A 139 14.60 -28.10 11.41
N THR A 140 13.96 -26.96 11.14
CA THR A 140 12.81 -26.87 10.23
C THR A 140 13.22 -27.22 8.79
N ALA A 141 14.35 -26.68 8.32
CA ALA A 141 14.90 -27.04 7.02
C ALA A 141 15.23 -28.53 6.93
N TYR A 142 15.86 -29.10 7.97
CA TYR A 142 16.21 -30.51 8.04
C TYR A 142 14.97 -31.40 7.98
N ALA A 143 13.99 -31.17 8.86
CA ALA A 143 12.76 -31.97 8.92
C ALA A 143 11.96 -31.88 7.61
N GLY A 144 11.71 -30.65 7.12
CA GLY A 144 10.92 -30.44 5.91
C GLY A 144 11.59 -30.97 4.64
N PHE A 145 12.92 -30.97 4.58
CA PHE A 145 13.64 -31.50 3.42
C PHE A 145 13.88 -33.00 3.54
N TYR A 146 14.59 -33.47 4.57
CA TYR A 146 15.00 -34.87 4.68
C TYR A 146 13.86 -35.81 5.09
N GLU A 147 13.03 -35.42 6.06
CA GLU A 147 12.01 -36.32 6.60
C GLU A 147 10.70 -36.20 5.79
N VAL A 148 10.21 -34.98 5.55
CA VAL A 148 8.94 -34.76 4.82
C VAL A 148 9.09 -34.92 3.30
N CYS A 149 10.22 -34.62 2.69
CA CYS A 149 10.39 -34.80 1.24
C CYS A 149 11.24 -36.02 0.85
N SER A 150 12.05 -36.57 1.75
CA SER A 150 12.88 -37.77 1.50
C SER A 150 13.63 -37.69 0.15
N PRO A 151 14.58 -36.74 0.01
CA PRO A 151 15.15 -36.34 -1.26
C PRO A 151 16.06 -37.41 -1.85
N LYS A 152 16.15 -37.47 -3.17
CA LYS A 152 17.07 -38.35 -3.91
C LYS A 152 18.00 -37.53 -4.77
N LYS A 153 19.21 -38.07 -4.96
CA LYS A 153 20.22 -37.47 -5.85
C LYS A 153 19.67 -37.31 -7.26
N GLY A 154 19.88 -36.14 -7.86
CA GLY A 154 19.44 -35.81 -9.22
C GLY A 154 18.00 -35.28 -9.33
N GLU A 155 17.25 -35.19 -8.23
CA GLU A 155 15.91 -34.60 -8.23
C GLU A 155 15.95 -33.07 -8.41
N THR A 156 14.87 -32.51 -8.94
CA THR A 156 14.69 -31.06 -9.09
C THR A 156 13.98 -30.47 -7.88
N VAL A 157 14.59 -29.47 -7.25
CA VAL A 157 14.12 -28.85 -6.00
C VAL A 157 13.83 -27.39 -6.24
N PHE A 158 12.61 -26.95 -5.94
CA PHE A 158 12.25 -25.55 -5.88
C PHE A 158 12.13 -25.09 -4.42
N VAL A 159 12.68 -23.91 -4.12
CA VAL A 159 12.57 -23.29 -2.79
C VAL A 159 11.99 -21.88 -2.96
N SER A 160 10.81 -21.64 -2.40
CA SER A 160 10.23 -20.29 -2.37
C SER A 160 10.81 -19.48 -1.20
N ALA A 161 10.93 -18.15 -1.37
CA ALA A 161 11.62 -17.28 -0.40
C ALA A 161 13.01 -17.80 0.01
N ALA A 162 13.78 -18.29 -0.97
CA ALA A 162 15.01 -19.06 -0.79
C ALA A 162 16.13 -18.30 -0.08
N SER A 163 16.09 -16.97 -0.04
CA SER A 163 17.06 -16.14 0.70
C SER A 163 16.69 -15.91 2.18
N GLY A 164 15.58 -16.48 2.65
CA GLY A 164 15.14 -16.42 4.05
C GLY A 164 15.88 -17.41 4.96
N ALA A 165 15.59 -17.34 6.26
CA ALA A 165 16.28 -18.12 7.30
C ALA A 165 16.26 -19.64 7.06
N VAL A 166 15.11 -20.19 6.68
CA VAL A 166 14.92 -21.61 6.36
C VAL A 166 15.34 -21.91 4.92
N GLY A 167 14.89 -21.10 3.96
CA GLY A 167 15.09 -21.35 2.53
C GLY A 167 16.56 -21.46 2.12
N GLN A 168 17.44 -20.65 2.73
CA GLN A 168 18.88 -20.68 2.39
C GLN A 168 19.55 -22.00 2.80
N LEU A 169 19.03 -22.64 3.86
CA LEU A 169 19.54 -23.91 4.37
C LEU A 169 19.01 -25.07 3.55
N VAL A 170 17.72 -25.05 3.19
CA VAL A 170 17.10 -26.07 2.32
C VAL A 170 17.83 -26.16 0.98
N GLY A 171 18.14 -25.02 0.36
CA GLY A 171 18.88 -25.03 -0.91
C GLY A 171 20.25 -25.67 -0.78
N GLN A 172 21.01 -25.33 0.26
CA GLN A 172 22.32 -25.93 0.50
C GLN A 172 22.23 -27.43 0.81
N PHE A 173 21.24 -27.87 1.60
CA PHE A 173 21.00 -29.30 1.83
C PHE A 173 20.66 -30.04 0.54
N ALA A 174 19.86 -29.43 -0.33
CA ALA A 174 19.56 -29.99 -1.63
C ALA A 174 20.81 -30.08 -2.53
N LYS A 175 21.70 -29.09 -2.50
CA LYS A 175 23.00 -29.16 -3.18
C LYS A 175 23.89 -30.27 -2.65
N MET A 176 23.97 -30.44 -1.32
CA MET A 176 24.71 -31.55 -0.69
C MET A 176 24.16 -32.93 -1.11
N MET A 177 22.85 -33.05 -1.31
CA MET A 177 22.20 -34.26 -1.83
C MET A 177 22.42 -34.48 -3.33
N GLY A 178 23.06 -33.54 -4.02
CA GLY A 178 23.29 -33.60 -5.47
C GLY A 178 22.03 -33.35 -6.29
N CYS A 179 21.12 -32.50 -5.79
CA CYS A 179 19.93 -32.06 -6.52
C CYS A 179 20.22 -30.86 -7.43
N TYR A 180 19.35 -30.64 -8.42
CA TYR A 180 19.25 -29.38 -9.16
C TYR A 180 18.28 -28.46 -8.43
N VAL A 181 18.74 -27.26 -8.06
CA VAL A 181 18.06 -26.38 -7.10
C VAL A 181 17.80 -25.01 -7.71
N VAL A 182 16.54 -24.58 -7.67
CA VAL A 182 16.12 -23.24 -8.08
C VAL A 182 15.46 -22.51 -6.92
N GLY A 183 15.83 -21.25 -6.72
CA GLY A 183 15.29 -20.41 -5.65
C GLY A 183 14.51 -19.20 -6.16
N SER A 184 13.48 -18.77 -5.43
CA SER A 184 12.87 -17.45 -5.65
C SER A 184 13.20 -16.46 -4.54
N ALA A 185 13.46 -15.20 -4.91
CA ALA A 185 13.74 -14.12 -3.96
C ALA A 185 13.07 -12.80 -4.38
N GLY A 186 12.99 -11.83 -3.46
CA GLY A 186 12.24 -10.59 -3.67
C GLY A 186 13.06 -9.37 -4.15
N SER A 187 14.31 -9.59 -4.55
CA SER A 187 15.22 -8.59 -5.15
C SER A 187 16.36 -9.28 -5.90
N GLN A 188 16.95 -8.60 -6.88
CA GLN A 188 18.08 -9.12 -7.65
C GLN A 188 19.32 -9.40 -6.77
N GLU A 189 19.64 -8.53 -5.80
CA GLU A 189 20.75 -8.77 -4.85
C GLU A 189 20.61 -10.12 -4.12
N LYS A 190 19.37 -10.49 -3.76
CA LYS A 190 19.10 -11.78 -3.11
C LYS A 190 19.18 -12.95 -4.09
N VAL A 191 18.84 -12.74 -5.36
CA VAL A 191 19.04 -13.74 -6.43
C VAL A 191 20.54 -14.01 -6.63
N ASP A 192 21.35 -12.95 -6.71
CA ASP A 192 22.80 -13.06 -6.87
C ASP A 192 23.43 -13.78 -5.67
N LEU A 193 22.94 -13.51 -4.45
CA LEU A 193 23.36 -14.22 -3.25
C LEU A 193 23.10 -15.73 -3.34
N LEU A 194 21.91 -16.13 -3.79
CA LEU A 194 21.53 -17.54 -3.92
C LEU A 194 22.48 -18.29 -4.86
N LYS A 195 22.75 -17.71 -6.03
CA LYS A 195 23.61 -18.34 -7.05
C LYS A 195 25.09 -18.30 -6.65
N ASN A 196 25.58 -17.13 -6.23
CA ASN A 196 27.02 -16.90 -6.06
C ASN A 196 27.57 -17.36 -4.72
N LYS A 197 26.72 -17.44 -3.67
CA LYS A 197 27.16 -17.79 -2.31
C LYS A 197 26.54 -19.09 -1.80
N PHE A 198 25.24 -19.30 -2.02
CA PHE A 198 24.56 -20.49 -1.49
C PHE A 198 24.54 -21.68 -2.45
N GLY A 199 25.13 -21.53 -3.65
CA GLY A 199 25.35 -22.63 -4.59
C GLY A 199 24.10 -23.11 -5.33
N PHE A 200 23.03 -22.30 -5.36
CA PHE A 200 21.85 -22.60 -6.18
C PHE A 200 22.24 -22.62 -7.66
N ASP A 201 21.69 -23.55 -8.43
CA ASP A 201 21.96 -23.62 -9.87
C ASP A 201 21.33 -22.42 -10.58
N GLU A 202 20.06 -22.14 -10.25
CA GLU A 202 19.33 -20.99 -10.78
C GLU A 202 18.52 -20.27 -9.69
N ALA A 203 18.19 -19.00 -9.93
CA ALA A 203 17.30 -18.26 -9.06
C ALA A 203 16.67 -17.08 -9.82
N PHE A 204 15.49 -16.62 -9.37
CA PHE A 204 14.78 -15.51 -10.01
C PHE A 204 14.12 -14.56 -9.01
N ASN A 205 13.96 -13.31 -9.43
CA ASN A 205 13.24 -12.29 -8.67
C ASN A 205 11.74 -12.41 -8.95
N TYR A 206 10.97 -12.98 -8.03
CA TYR A 206 9.54 -13.24 -8.26
C TYR A 206 8.70 -11.98 -8.46
N LYS A 207 9.22 -10.79 -8.12
CA LYS A 207 8.52 -9.51 -8.32
C LYS A 207 8.64 -8.95 -9.74
N GLU A 208 9.61 -9.45 -10.52
CA GLU A 208 9.85 -9.02 -11.90
C GLU A 208 9.20 -9.97 -12.92
N GLU A 209 8.79 -11.15 -12.47
CA GLU A 209 8.17 -12.18 -13.31
C GLU A 209 6.66 -11.97 -13.41
N GLN A 210 6.15 -11.82 -14.64
CA GLN A 210 4.73 -11.57 -14.91
C GLN A 210 3.89 -12.85 -14.84
N ASP A 211 4.47 -13.99 -15.23
CA ASP A 211 3.83 -15.31 -15.21
C ASP A 211 4.71 -16.32 -14.48
N LEU A 212 4.33 -16.65 -13.25
CA LEU A 212 5.04 -17.62 -12.43
C LEU A 212 4.96 -19.06 -12.98
N VAL A 213 3.89 -19.42 -13.70
CA VAL A 213 3.75 -20.76 -14.30
C VAL A 213 4.77 -20.92 -15.41
N ALA A 214 4.84 -19.95 -16.34
CA ALA A 214 5.82 -19.95 -17.43
C ALA A 214 7.26 -19.83 -16.89
N THR A 215 7.47 -19.00 -15.87
CA THR A 215 8.77 -18.84 -15.22
C THR A 215 9.27 -20.17 -14.64
N LEU A 216 8.42 -20.86 -13.87
CA LEU A 216 8.79 -22.16 -13.30
C LEU A 216 9.03 -23.19 -14.40
N LYS A 217 8.24 -23.19 -15.49
CA LYS A 217 8.45 -24.08 -16.63
C LYS A 217 9.80 -23.82 -17.34
N ARG A 218 10.24 -22.57 -17.42
CA ARG A 218 11.54 -22.19 -18.00
C ARG A 218 12.71 -22.76 -17.19
N TYR A 219 12.64 -22.68 -15.85
CA TYR A 219 13.70 -23.20 -14.97
C TYR A 219 13.59 -24.70 -14.70
N PHE A 220 12.39 -25.27 -14.87
CA PHE A 220 12.08 -26.69 -14.68
C PHE A 220 11.33 -27.25 -15.91
N PRO A 221 12.01 -27.41 -17.06
CA PRO A 221 11.37 -27.90 -18.29
C PRO A 221 10.73 -29.28 -18.09
N ASP A 222 11.34 -30.14 -17.28
CA ASP A 222 10.85 -31.48 -16.95
C ASP A 222 9.99 -31.53 -15.68
N GLY A 223 9.77 -30.38 -15.03
CA GLY A 223 8.98 -30.23 -13.81
C GLY A 223 9.77 -30.39 -12.50
N ILE A 224 9.05 -30.22 -11.39
CA ILE A 224 9.59 -30.12 -10.02
C ILE A 224 9.33 -31.40 -9.23
N ASP A 225 10.37 -32.04 -8.70
CA ASP A 225 10.26 -33.24 -7.85
C ASP A 225 9.93 -32.87 -6.39
N ILE A 226 10.58 -31.83 -5.87
CA ILE A 226 10.42 -31.36 -4.49
C ILE A 226 10.17 -29.86 -4.49
N TYR A 227 9.14 -29.44 -3.77
CA TYR A 227 8.91 -28.03 -3.47
C TYR A 227 8.90 -27.79 -1.97
N PHE A 228 9.79 -26.91 -1.51
CA PHE A 228 9.77 -26.43 -0.14
C PHE A 228 8.98 -25.12 -0.07
N GLU A 229 7.75 -25.19 0.45
CA GLU A 229 6.78 -24.12 0.44
C GLU A 229 6.89 -23.22 1.68
N ASN A 230 7.28 -21.96 1.46
CA ASN A 230 7.39 -20.91 2.47
C ASN A 230 6.41 -19.73 2.25
N VAL A 231 5.90 -19.54 1.04
CA VAL A 231 5.24 -18.32 0.54
C VAL A 231 3.73 -18.48 0.45
N GLY A 232 3.22 -19.55 -0.16
CA GLY A 232 1.81 -19.75 -0.44
C GLY A 232 1.27 -18.93 -1.62
N GLY A 233 -0.06 -18.78 -1.68
CA GLY A 233 -0.76 -17.95 -2.67
C GLY A 233 -0.42 -18.28 -4.12
N LYS A 234 -0.20 -17.25 -4.94
CA LYS A 234 0.11 -17.38 -6.37
C LYS A 234 1.34 -18.25 -6.68
N MET A 235 2.34 -18.27 -5.80
CA MET A 235 3.53 -19.10 -6.00
C MET A 235 3.17 -20.58 -5.87
N LEU A 236 2.44 -20.96 -4.82
CA LEU A 236 1.95 -22.33 -4.65
C LEU A 236 1.10 -22.78 -5.84
N ASP A 237 0.16 -21.93 -6.26
CA ASP A 237 -0.71 -22.21 -7.40
C ASP A 237 0.08 -22.47 -8.68
N ALA A 238 1.15 -21.72 -8.92
CA ALA A 238 2.02 -21.90 -10.09
C ALA A 238 2.87 -23.17 -9.99
N VAL A 239 3.33 -23.53 -8.78
CA VAL A 239 4.12 -24.74 -8.56
C VAL A 239 3.29 -26.00 -8.79
N LEU A 240 2.04 -26.06 -8.31
CA LEU A 240 1.17 -27.23 -8.51
C LEU A 240 1.04 -27.63 -9.99
N VAL A 241 1.00 -26.65 -10.89
CA VAL A 241 0.98 -26.86 -12.35
C VAL A 241 2.30 -27.44 -12.86
N ASN A 242 3.43 -27.06 -12.26
CA ASN A 242 4.79 -27.44 -12.69
C ASN A 242 5.39 -28.63 -11.93
N MET A 243 4.70 -29.20 -10.94
CA MET A 243 5.15 -30.42 -10.25
C MET A 243 5.25 -31.61 -11.21
N LYS A 244 6.16 -32.54 -10.92
CA LYS A 244 6.19 -33.86 -11.55
C LYS A 244 5.13 -34.78 -10.94
N VAL A 245 4.85 -35.87 -11.67
CA VAL A 245 4.07 -36.98 -11.12
C VAL A 245 4.82 -37.57 -9.91
N HIS A 246 4.12 -37.78 -8.80
CA HIS A 246 4.67 -38.17 -7.50
C HIS A 246 5.60 -37.15 -6.83
N GLY A 247 5.51 -35.88 -7.23
CA GLY A 247 6.19 -34.79 -6.56
C GLY A 247 5.80 -34.66 -5.07
N ARG A 248 6.70 -34.09 -4.25
CA ARG A 248 6.48 -33.89 -2.81
C ARG A 248 6.61 -32.41 -2.46
N ILE A 249 5.68 -31.92 -1.65
CA ILE A 249 5.65 -30.55 -1.17
C ILE A 249 5.67 -30.57 0.35
N SER A 250 6.71 -30.00 0.96
CA SER A 250 6.72 -29.72 2.39
C SER A 250 6.21 -28.30 2.62
N VAL A 251 5.15 -28.18 3.41
CA VAL A 251 4.47 -26.92 3.69
C VAL A 251 4.95 -26.38 5.02
N CYS A 252 5.97 -25.53 4.97
CA CYS A 252 6.59 -24.92 6.15
C CYS A 252 5.84 -23.66 6.59
N GLY A 253 5.33 -22.88 5.64
CA GLY A 253 4.64 -21.62 5.93
C GLY A 253 4.05 -20.99 4.68
N MET A 254 3.22 -19.97 4.87
CA MET A 254 2.58 -19.23 3.78
C MET A 254 2.69 -17.72 4.05
N ILE A 255 3.92 -17.19 4.07
CA ILE A 255 4.18 -15.82 4.50
C ILE A 255 3.46 -14.75 3.67
N SER A 256 3.04 -15.05 2.42
CA SER A 256 2.27 -14.10 1.61
C SER A 256 0.86 -13.87 2.14
N GLN A 257 0.35 -14.79 2.96
CA GLN A 257 -1.02 -14.78 3.48
C GLN A 257 -1.12 -14.11 4.86
N TYR A 258 -0.01 -14.02 5.61
CA TYR A 258 -0.03 -13.63 7.04
C TYR A 258 -0.48 -12.21 7.34
N ASN A 259 -0.40 -11.30 6.36
CA ASN A 259 -0.83 -9.91 6.52
C ASN A 259 -2.20 -9.62 5.88
N LEU A 260 -2.86 -10.62 5.28
CA LEU A 260 -4.15 -10.45 4.64
C LEU A 260 -5.28 -10.56 5.67
N GLU A 261 -6.30 -9.71 5.55
CA GLU A 261 -7.52 -9.83 6.36
C GLU A 261 -8.34 -11.07 5.97
N GLN A 262 -8.25 -11.47 4.69
CA GLN A 262 -8.85 -12.69 4.17
C GLN A 262 -7.79 -13.44 3.34
N THR A 263 -7.55 -14.70 3.67
CA THR A 263 -6.58 -15.54 2.96
C THR A 263 -7.04 -15.84 1.54
N GLU A 264 -6.10 -15.86 0.60
CA GLU A 264 -6.34 -16.28 -0.77
C GLU A 264 -6.48 -17.81 -0.85
N GLY A 265 -7.38 -18.29 -1.71
CA GLY A 265 -7.52 -19.71 -1.99
C GLY A 265 -6.42 -20.25 -2.91
N VAL A 266 -6.17 -21.55 -2.83
CA VAL A 266 -5.31 -22.30 -3.76
C VAL A 266 -6.21 -22.93 -4.82
N HIS A 267 -6.09 -22.50 -6.08
CA HIS A 267 -7.01 -22.84 -7.17
C HIS A 267 -6.61 -24.13 -7.90
N ASN A 268 -5.32 -24.48 -7.89
CA ASN A 268 -4.76 -25.56 -8.70
C ASN A 268 -4.67 -26.93 -7.98
N LEU A 269 -5.48 -27.14 -6.93
CA LEU A 269 -5.47 -28.36 -6.12
C LEU A 269 -5.78 -29.64 -6.90
N PHE A 270 -6.49 -29.56 -8.03
CA PHE A 270 -6.75 -30.71 -8.90
C PHE A 270 -5.46 -31.44 -9.32
N TRP A 271 -4.33 -30.72 -9.44
CA TRP A 271 -3.05 -31.32 -9.78
C TRP A 271 -2.54 -32.31 -8.72
N LEU A 272 -2.95 -32.17 -7.45
CA LEU A 272 -2.63 -33.15 -6.43
C LEU A 272 -3.15 -34.54 -6.81
N ILE A 273 -4.36 -34.61 -7.36
CA ILE A 273 -4.97 -35.86 -7.85
C ILE A 273 -4.31 -36.28 -9.16
N ALA A 274 -4.28 -35.38 -10.15
CA ALA A 274 -3.83 -35.70 -11.50
C ALA A 274 -2.37 -36.18 -11.55
N LYS A 275 -1.52 -35.65 -10.67
CA LYS A 275 -0.10 -35.96 -10.57
C LYS A 275 0.27 -36.78 -9.34
N ARG A 276 -0.68 -37.15 -8.48
CA ARG A 276 -0.44 -37.93 -7.24
C ARG A 276 0.63 -37.27 -6.36
N ILE A 277 0.55 -35.94 -6.22
CA ILE A 277 1.50 -35.14 -5.45
C ILE A 277 1.18 -35.32 -3.96
N ARG A 278 2.21 -35.55 -3.14
CA ARG A 278 2.07 -35.46 -1.68
C ARG A 278 2.33 -34.02 -1.25
N MET A 279 1.36 -33.39 -0.61
CA MET A 279 1.51 -32.08 0.01
C MET A 279 1.26 -32.21 1.50
N GLU A 280 2.27 -31.92 2.31
CA GLU A 280 2.27 -32.22 3.75
C GLU A 280 2.74 -31.01 4.54
N GLY A 281 1.87 -30.49 5.42
CA GLY A 281 2.24 -29.51 6.42
C GLY A 281 2.90 -30.16 7.61
N PHE A 282 3.86 -29.46 8.21
CA PHE A 282 4.58 -29.97 9.37
C PHE A 282 4.90 -28.84 10.35
N VAL A 283 5.03 -29.17 11.63
CA VAL A 283 5.51 -28.26 12.67
C VAL A 283 6.79 -28.84 13.24
N VAL A 284 7.85 -28.03 13.30
CA VAL A 284 9.20 -28.48 13.70
C VAL A 284 9.25 -29.13 15.09
N ILE A 285 8.33 -28.78 15.99
CA ILE A 285 8.24 -29.33 17.34
C ILE A 285 8.08 -30.85 17.31
N ASP A 286 7.35 -31.39 16.33
CA ASP A 286 7.13 -32.83 16.17
C ASP A 286 8.42 -33.60 15.82
N TYR A 287 9.45 -32.88 15.35
CA TYR A 287 10.71 -33.43 14.87
C TYR A 287 11.87 -33.22 15.84
N TYR A 288 11.69 -32.53 16.97
CA TYR A 288 12.79 -32.26 17.91
C TYR A 288 13.47 -33.50 18.50
N HIS A 289 12.82 -34.66 18.47
CA HIS A 289 13.45 -35.94 18.80
C HIS A 289 14.62 -36.32 17.86
N LEU A 290 14.67 -35.74 16.66
CA LEU A 290 15.76 -35.90 15.68
C LEU A 290 16.85 -34.81 15.80
N TYR A 291 16.71 -33.86 16.71
CA TYR A 291 17.66 -32.75 16.86
C TYR A 291 19.12 -33.22 17.10
N PRO A 292 19.41 -34.26 17.92
CA PRO A 292 20.78 -34.79 18.04
C PRO A 292 21.36 -35.28 16.71
N LYS A 293 20.56 -36.04 15.93
CA LYS A 293 20.95 -36.52 14.59
C LYS A 293 21.21 -35.35 13.63
N TYR A 294 20.41 -34.29 13.72
CA TYR A 294 20.63 -33.08 12.95
C TYR A 294 21.96 -32.40 13.30
N LEU A 295 22.27 -32.25 14.60
CA LEU A 295 23.54 -31.67 15.06
C LEU A 295 24.75 -32.47 14.59
N GLU A 296 24.70 -33.79 14.66
CA GLU A 296 25.75 -34.69 14.15
C GLU A 296 26.02 -34.48 12.65
N MET A 297 24.98 -34.19 11.86
CA MET A 297 25.14 -33.87 10.45
C MET A 297 25.74 -32.48 10.24
N ILE A 298 25.19 -31.45 10.89
CA ILE A 298 25.41 -30.05 10.49
C ILE A 298 26.66 -29.42 11.09
N ILE A 299 27.03 -29.79 12.32
CA ILE A 299 28.17 -29.17 13.03
C ILE A 299 29.48 -29.40 12.26
N PRO A 300 29.79 -30.62 11.76
CA PRO A 300 30.99 -30.82 10.94
C PRO A 300 30.99 -29.95 9.68
N GLN A 301 29.84 -29.81 9.00
CA GLN A 301 29.73 -29.00 7.78
C GLN A 301 30.00 -27.52 8.03
N ILE A 302 29.61 -27.01 9.20
CA ILE A 302 29.92 -25.64 9.62
C ILE A 302 31.41 -25.50 9.95
N LYS A 303 31.99 -26.46 10.69
CA LYS A 303 33.41 -26.41 11.09
C LYS A 303 34.37 -26.55 9.89
N ASP A 304 33.94 -27.27 8.85
CA ASP A 304 34.71 -27.48 7.62
C ASP A 304 34.46 -26.40 6.55
N ASP A 305 33.75 -25.31 6.88
CA ASP A 305 33.36 -24.22 5.96
C ASP A 305 32.59 -24.68 4.70
N ASN A 306 31.96 -25.85 4.75
CA ASN A 306 31.14 -26.41 3.66
C ASN A 306 29.74 -25.77 3.57
N MET A 307 29.37 -24.93 4.54
CA MET A 307 28.10 -24.23 4.57
C MET A 307 28.25 -22.73 4.74
N PHE A 308 27.58 -21.98 3.88
CA PHE A 308 27.46 -20.53 3.99
C PHE A 308 26.21 -20.17 4.77
N VAL A 309 26.39 -19.51 5.91
CA VAL A 309 25.29 -19.09 6.77
C VAL A 309 25.25 -17.57 6.82
N ARG A 310 24.19 -16.96 6.27
CA ARG A 310 23.93 -15.53 6.47
C ARG A 310 22.95 -15.37 7.63
N ILE A 311 23.43 -14.76 8.72
CA ILE A 311 22.62 -14.28 9.83
C ILE A 311 22.65 -12.76 9.77
N SER A 312 21.50 -12.14 9.51
CA SER A 312 21.35 -10.70 9.64
C SER A 312 21.09 -10.39 11.11
N VAL A 313 22.15 -9.98 11.83
CA VAL A 313 22.00 -9.47 13.19
C VAL A 313 21.44 -8.06 13.09
N VAL A 314 20.14 -7.91 13.36
CA VAL A 314 19.55 -6.61 13.57
C VAL A 314 19.84 -6.23 15.02
N VAL A 315 20.74 -5.26 15.24
CA VAL A 315 20.81 -4.60 16.55
C VAL A 315 19.54 -3.77 16.66
N LEU A 316 18.54 -4.33 17.32
CA LEU A 316 17.32 -3.63 17.71
C LEU A 316 17.70 -2.55 18.73
N LEU A 317 18.16 -1.40 18.25
CA LEU A 317 18.15 -0.15 18.98
C LEU A 317 16.69 0.31 19.08
N VAL A 318 15.87 -0.43 19.82
CA VAL A 318 14.54 0.04 20.16
C VAL A 318 14.74 1.12 21.21
N PHE A 319 14.41 2.35 20.84
CA PHE A 319 14.25 3.41 21.83
C PHE A 319 13.00 3.11 22.65
N CYS A 320 13.25 2.49 23.80
CA CYS A 320 12.39 2.49 24.98
C CYS A 320 11.97 3.91 25.33
N THR A 321 10.94 4.45 24.69
CA THR A 321 10.04 5.36 25.40
C THR A 321 9.21 4.51 26.33
N ASN A 322 9.82 4.11 27.45
CA ASN A 322 9.08 3.69 28.62
C ASN A 322 8.20 4.85 29.06
N THR A 323 6.93 4.78 28.71
CA THR A 323 5.89 5.56 29.36
C THR A 323 5.32 4.72 30.49
N SER A 324 6.05 4.60 31.59
CA SER A 324 5.51 4.44 32.96
C SER A 324 6.62 4.05 33.96
N GLU A 325 7.51 5.00 34.24
CA GLU A 325 7.96 5.18 35.62
C GLU A 325 7.86 6.67 35.89
N ALA A 326 7.04 7.02 36.87
CA ALA A 326 7.03 8.32 37.49
C ALA A 326 8.42 8.57 38.09
N GLN A 327 9.32 9.16 37.31
CA GLN A 327 10.50 9.85 37.81
C GLN A 327 10.56 11.20 37.14
N ASN A 328 10.01 12.19 37.84
CA ASN A 328 10.18 13.64 37.70
C ASN A 328 11.02 14.07 36.48
N SER A 329 10.37 14.20 35.31
CA SER A 329 10.82 15.24 34.39
C SER A 329 10.49 16.56 35.09
N SER A 330 11.48 17.22 35.67
CA SER A 330 11.32 18.58 36.18
C SER A 330 10.86 19.44 35.01
N VAL A 331 9.56 19.74 34.98
CA VAL A 331 9.02 20.85 34.21
C VAL A 331 9.77 22.07 34.71
N CYS A 332 10.65 22.63 33.87
CA CYS A 332 11.37 23.86 34.16
C CYS A 332 10.40 25.05 34.05
N SER A 333 9.40 25.11 34.92
CA SER A 333 8.55 26.28 35.12
C SER A 333 8.85 26.80 36.51
N SER A 334 9.56 27.91 36.56
CA SER A 334 9.94 28.56 37.81
C SER A 334 9.06 29.78 38.04
N SER A 335 8.93 30.18 39.30
CA SER A 335 8.16 31.36 39.69
C SER A 335 8.94 32.18 40.71
N CYS A 336 8.80 33.50 40.64
CA CYS A 336 9.37 34.43 41.61
C CYS A 336 8.52 35.69 41.69
N GLY A 337 8.04 36.02 42.89
CA GLY A 337 7.12 37.15 43.08
C GLY A 337 5.86 37.02 42.23
N ASP A 338 5.52 38.09 41.51
CA ASP A 338 4.32 38.16 40.67
C ASP A 338 4.48 37.43 39.32
N ILE A 339 5.68 36.95 38.99
CA ILE A 339 5.95 36.20 37.75
C ILE A 339 5.84 34.70 38.05
N HIS A 340 4.69 34.13 37.68
CA HIS A 340 4.36 32.74 38.02
C HIS A 340 4.81 31.70 36.99
N ASN A 341 5.16 32.11 35.76
CA ASN A 341 5.50 31.22 34.64
C ASN A 341 6.80 31.68 33.94
N ILE A 342 7.94 31.47 34.58
CA ILE A 342 9.27 31.68 33.98
C ILE A 342 9.62 30.43 33.19
N ASN A 343 9.56 30.55 31.87
CA ASN A 343 9.75 29.50 30.87
C ASN A 343 10.84 29.92 29.88
N PHE A 344 11.29 28.97 29.06
CA PHE A 344 12.24 29.22 27.98
C PHE A 344 11.82 30.44 27.11
N PRO A 345 12.74 31.35 26.76
CA PRO A 345 14.18 31.28 26.97
C PRO A 345 14.66 31.72 28.37
N PHE A 346 13.80 32.30 29.21
CA PHE A 346 14.17 32.79 30.55
C PHE A 346 14.41 31.66 31.56
N ARG A 347 15.23 31.95 32.57
CA ARG A 347 15.52 31.06 33.71
C ARG A 347 15.85 31.86 34.95
N LEU A 348 15.64 31.30 36.13
CA LEU A 348 16.24 31.79 37.37
C LEU A 348 17.67 31.25 37.53
N LYS A 349 18.53 32.00 38.24
CA LYS A 349 19.87 31.52 38.67
C LYS A 349 19.83 30.21 39.45
N SER A 350 18.75 30.00 40.21
CA SER A 350 18.53 28.78 40.99
C SER A 350 18.09 27.58 40.15
N ASP A 351 17.70 27.80 38.89
CA ASP A 351 17.19 26.73 38.04
C ASP A 351 18.33 25.79 37.62
N PRO A 352 18.04 24.49 37.48
CA PRO A 352 18.99 23.52 36.94
C PRO A 352 19.64 23.99 35.63
N GLY A 353 20.90 23.60 35.37
CA GLY A 353 21.67 24.03 34.20
C GLY A 353 20.98 23.77 32.85
N ASN A 354 20.10 22.77 32.79
CA ASN A 354 19.30 22.37 31.64
C ASN A 354 17.94 23.10 31.49
N CYS A 355 17.65 24.10 32.34
CA CYS A 355 16.44 24.92 32.28
C CYS A 355 16.75 26.32 31.75
N GLY A 356 16.13 26.73 30.63
CA GLY A 356 16.29 28.05 30.00
C GLY A 356 17.70 28.35 29.44
N ASP A 357 17.89 29.55 28.88
CA ASP A 357 19.13 30.02 28.28
C ASP A 357 19.86 30.99 29.24
N SER A 358 21.15 30.76 29.48
CA SER A 358 21.97 31.57 30.40
C SER A 358 22.08 33.05 29.98
N ARG A 359 21.79 33.39 28.72
CA ARG A 359 21.75 34.77 28.24
C ARG A 359 20.49 35.53 28.67
N PHE A 360 19.45 34.82 29.10
CA PHE A 360 18.16 35.34 29.56
C PHE A 360 17.95 35.07 31.07
N GLU A 361 19.04 35.07 31.83
CA GLU A 361 19.02 34.76 33.25
C GLU A 361 18.40 35.88 34.08
N LEU A 362 17.47 35.50 34.97
CA LEU A 362 16.77 36.34 35.92
C LEU A 362 17.22 35.99 37.35
N ASP A 363 17.14 36.97 38.22
CA ASP A 363 17.43 36.83 39.64
C ASP A 363 16.13 36.91 40.46
N CYS A 364 16.08 36.22 41.60
CA CYS A 364 14.95 36.27 42.51
C CYS A 364 15.41 36.84 43.85
N GLN A 365 15.30 38.16 44.02
CA GLN A 365 15.76 38.86 45.22
C GLN A 365 14.55 39.32 46.03
N ASN A 366 14.46 38.89 47.30
CA ASN A 366 13.35 39.23 48.21
C ASN A 366 11.95 38.94 47.62
N ASN A 367 11.79 37.81 46.93
CA ASN A 367 10.55 37.45 46.23
C ASN A 367 10.15 38.45 45.12
N ARG A 368 11.13 39.10 44.50
CA ARG A 368 10.94 39.95 43.30
C ARG A 368 11.82 39.43 42.16
N THR A 369 11.23 39.29 40.98
CA THR A 369 11.96 38.91 39.77
C THR A 369 12.75 40.12 39.26
N VAL A 370 14.06 39.95 39.03
CA VAL A 370 14.99 41.02 38.69
C VAL A 370 15.80 40.65 37.45
N ILE A 371 15.95 41.59 36.52
CA ILE A 371 16.84 41.48 35.37
C ILE A 371 18.03 42.44 35.53
N THR A 372 19.22 42.03 35.09
CA THR A 372 20.46 42.81 35.29
C THR A 372 21.12 43.20 33.95
N PHE A 373 21.44 44.48 33.79
CA PHE A 373 22.18 45.04 32.64
C PHE A 373 23.36 45.88 33.11
N ASP A 374 24.59 45.57 32.68
CA ASP A 374 25.82 46.29 33.10
C ASP A 374 25.90 46.54 34.62
N SER A 375 25.61 45.52 35.43
CA SER A 375 25.54 45.61 36.91
C SER A 375 24.39 46.45 37.50
N ARG A 376 23.46 46.96 36.68
CA ARG A 376 22.24 47.66 37.10
C ARG A 376 21.07 46.68 37.18
N LYS A 377 20.29 46.72 38.26
CA LYS A 377 19.20 45.76 38.55
C LYS A 377 17.83 46.40 38.38
N TYR A 378 17.00 45.85 37.50
CA TYR A 378 15.64 46.33 37.22
C TYR A 378 14.61 45.28 37.63
N ASN A 379 13.48 45.72 38.19
CA ASN A 379 12.40 44.81 38.59
C ASN A 379 11.59 44.42 37.34
N VAL A 380 11.35 43.12 37.17
CA VAL A 380 10.54 42.59 36.05
C VAL A 380 9.07 42.66 36.44
N LEU A 381 8.29 43.35 35.62
CA LEU A 381 6.85 43.52 35.80
C LEU A 381 6.05 42.46 35.05
N GLU A 382 6.51 42.06 33.86
CA GLU A 382 5.78 41.11 33.01
C GLU A 382 6.70 40.45 31.98
N ILE A 383 6.40 39.19 31.65
CA ILE A 383 6.99 38.45 30.52
C ILE A 383 5.84 37.98 29.62
N ASN A 384 5.78 38.51 28.40
CA ASN A 384 4.78 38.15 27.40
C ASN A 384 5.42 37.30 26.30
N TYR A 385 5.15 35.99 26.34
CA TYR A 385 5.72 35.03 25.39
C TYR A 385 5.07 35.08 24.00
N ASP A 386 3.82 35.53 23.89
CA ASP A 386 3.12 35.63 22.61
C ASP A 386 3.64 36.81 21.76
N GLU A 387 3.96 37.93 22.42
CA GLU A 387 4.53 39.13 21.80
C GLU A 387 6.06 39.16 21.81
N PHE A 388 6.70 38.23 22.52
CA PHE A 388 8.16 38.16 22.71
C PHE A 388 8.74 39.41 23.42
N LEU A 389 8.06 39.87 24.48
CA LEU A 389 8.37 41.11 25.22
C LEU A 389 8.57 40.88 26.72
N ILE A 390 9.58 41.52 27.30
CA ILE A 390 9.79 41.60 28.75
C ILE A 390 9.72 43.06 29.18
N ARG A 391 8.92 43.33 30.20
CA ARG A 391 8.73 44.67 30.76
C ARG A 391 9.42 44.79 32.10
N ALA A 392 10.25 45.81 32.25
CA ALA A 392 11.04 46.05 33.44
C ALA A 392 10.95 47.52 33.88
N ILE A 393 11.19 47.76 35.18
CA ILE A 393 11.15 49.07 35.79
C ILE A 393 12.36 49.31 36.68
N ASP A 394 12.83 50.55 36.74
CA ASP A 394 13.81 50.96 37.74
C ASP A 394 13.16 50.94 39.14
N PRO A 395 13.75 50.25 40.15
CA PRO A 395 13.15 50.16 41.48
C PRO A 395 12.86 51.53 42.14
N GLY A 396 13.59 52.59 41.77
CA GLY A 396 13.34 53.96 42.26
C GLY A 396 12.05 54.58 41.72
N LEU A 397 11.52 54.06 40.61
CA LEU A 397 10.30 54.54 39.93
C LEU A 397 9.04 53.72 40.27
N GLU A 398 9.18 52.58 40.94
CA GLU A 398 8.07 51.65 41.21
C GLU A 398 7.07 52.19 42.23
N HIS A 399 7.53 53.00 43.20
CA HIS A 399 6.67 53.63 44.18
C HIS A 399 6.22 55.03 43.71
N LYS A 400 4.91 55.23 43.61
CA LYS A 400 4.31 56.56 43.35
C LYS A 400 4.17 57.34 44.64
N ASN A 401 4.70 58.56 44.67
CA ASN A 401 4.41 59.54 45.70
C ASN A 401 3.48 60.60 45.12
N SER A 402 2.39 60.95 45.82
CA SER A 402 1.45 61.97 45.34
C SER A 402 2.00 63.40 45.40
N ASN A 403 3.12 63.61 46.10
CA ASN A 403 3.63 64.95 46.43
C ASN A 403 4.94 65.30 45.70
N CYS A 404 5.58 64.35 45.01
CA CYS A 404 6.82 64.56 44.28
C CYS A 404 7.02 63.48 43.20
N THR A 405 7.76 63.80 42.14
CA THR A 405 8.09 62.85 41.08
C THR A 405 9.22 61.92 41.55
N SER A 406 8.98 60.61 41.40
CA SER A 406 9.95 59.55 41.72
C SER A 406 11.18 59.64 40.82
N SER A 407 12.35 59.35 41.38
CA SER A 407 13.64 59.40 40.70
C SER A 407 14.17 57.98 40.43
N PRO A 408 14.76 57.71 39.24
CA PRO A 408 15.35 56.41 38.95
C PRO A 408 16.57 56.17 39.86
N ASN A 409 16.85 54.95 40.29
CA ASN A 409 18.05 54.63 41.05
C ASN A 409 19.32 54.64 40.19
N TYR A 410 19.19 54.41 38.88
CA TYR A 410 20.32 54.40 37.96
C TYR A 410 20.28 55.60 37.01
N HIS A 411 21.13 56.59 37.26
CA HIS A 411 21.21 57.82 36.47
C HIS A 411 22.26 57.69 35.36
N THR A 412 21.86 57.24 34.18
CA THR A 412 22.81 57.09 33.06
C THR A 412 22.17 57.34 31.70
N THR A 413 22.93 58.01 30.83
CA THR A 413 22.60 58.23 29.41
C THR A 413 22.80 56.98 28.57
N SER A 414 23.45 55.94 29.12
CA SER A 414 23.64 54.66 28.43
C SER A 414 22.39 53.80 28.57
N TYR A 415 21.84 53.44 27.42
CA TYR A 415 20.65 52.60 27.31
C TYR A 415 20.81 51.30 28.13
N PRO A 416 19.75 50.82 28.82
CA PRO A 416 19.77 49.50 29.42
C PRO A 416 19.70 48.46 28.30
N PHE A 417 20.86 48.00 27.83
CA PHE A 417 21.00 47.11 26.68
C PHE A 417 21.80 45.86 27.01
N SER A 418 21.47 44.77 26.31
CA SER A 418 22.31 43.59 26.15
C SER A 418 22.17 43.12 24.71
N SER A 419 23.25 42.59 24.13
CA SER A 419 23.26 42.04 22.75
C SER A 419 22.23 40.93 22.51
N THR A 420 21.66 40.39 23.60
CA THR A 420 20.62 39.36 23.60
C THR A 420 19.23 39.88 23.21
N PHE A 421 18.91 41.16 23.42
CA PHE A 421 17.59 41.76 23.16
C PHE A 421 17.61 42.60 21.87
N ASP A 422 16.49 42.60 21.11
CA ASP A 422 16.36 43.27 19.81
C ASP A 422 15.89 44.72 19.92
N PHE A 423 16.17 45.51 18.87
CA PHE A 423 15.88 46.95 18.77
C PHE A 423 14.47 47.26 18.24
N GLY A 424 13.56 46.28 18.21
CA GLY A 424 12.23 46.41 17.60
C GLY A 424 11.26 47.32 18.34
N ILE A 425 11.57 47.75 19.58
CA ILE A 425 10.75 48.67 20.38
C ILE A 425 11.53 49.94 20.66
N SER A 426 10.89 51.09 20.47
CA SER A 426 11.44 52.40 20.83
C SER A 426 11.36 52.59 22.36
N ILE A 427 12.51 52.67 23.03
CA ILE A 427 12.61 53.14 24.43
C ILE A 427 13.11 54.57 24.40
N ILE A 428 12.44 55.40 25.17
CA ILE A 428 12.59 56.84 25.15
C ILE A 428 13.20 57.29 26.49
N PRO A 429 14.24 58.14 26.49
CA PRO A 429 14.79 58.70 27.71
C PRO A 429 13.87 59.79 28.27
N ILE A 430 13.65 59.78 29.57
CA ILE A 430 13.06 60.88 30.34
C ILE A 430 14.18 61.58 31.10
N ILE A 431 14.36 62.85 30.82
CA ILE A 431 15.49 63.67 31.25
C ILE A 431 15.04 64.53 32.44
N TYR A 432 15.72 64.40 33.57
CA TYR A 432 15.53 65.20 34.77
C TYR A 432 16.53 66.35 34.74
N VAL A 433 16.04 67.58 34.83
CA VAL A 433 16.81 68.80 34.62
C VAL A 433 16.69 69.72 35.82
N ASN A 434 17.80 70.32 36.21
CA ASN A 434 17.88 71.24 37.35
C ASN A 434 18.46 72.57 36.90
N CYS A 435 17.73 73.65 37.12
CA CYS A 435 18.07 74.98 36.64
C CYS A 435 18.26 75.97 37.79
N SER A 436 19.26 76.85 37.64
CA SER A 436 19.49 77.95 38.59
C SER A 436 18.52 79.13 38.39
N ALA A 437 17.74 79.13 37.30
CA ALA A 437 16.69 80.10 36.97
C ALA A 437 15.56 79.41 36.18
N THR A 438 14.37 80.01 36.12
CA THR A 438 13.21 79.45 35.42
C THR A 438 13.49 79.23 33.93
N ALA A 439 13.17 78.03 33.42
CA ALA A 439 13.34 77.68 32.03
C ALA A 439 12.02 77.87 31.27
N ASN A 440 11.97 78.83 30.34
CA ASN A 440 10.76 79.16 29.59
C ASN A 440 10.71 78.39 28.25
N SER A 441 10.36 77.11 28.30
CA SER A 441 10.26 76.22 27.14
C SER A 441 9.11 75.24 27.31
N SER A 442 8.33 75.01 26.24
CA SER A 442 7.24 74.02 26.23
C SER A 442 7.71 72.57 26.29
N ARG A 443 9.03 72.32 26.20
CA ARG A 443 9.63 70.99 26.33
C ARG A 443 9.93 70.59 27.79
N TYR A 444 9.89 71.55 28.72
CA TYR A 444 10.14 71.29 30.14
C TYR A 444 8.83 71.31 30.92
N VAL A 445 8.61 70.27 31.70
CA VAL A 445 7.49 70.17 32.63
C VAL A 445 8.02 70.35 34.04
N GLU A 446 7.60 71.42 34.72
CA GLU A 446 8.06 71.72 36.08
C GLU A 446 7.56 70.64 37.05
N THR A 447 8.44 70.21 37.95
CA THR A 447 8.11 69.21 38.97
C THR A 447 8.99 69.38 40.20
N THR A 448 8.71 68.65 41.27
CA THR A 448 9.55 68.53 42.48
C THR A 448 10.03 67.10 42.62
N PHE A 449 11.34 66.87 42.64
CA PHE A 449 11.90 65.52 42.82
C PHE A 449 11.88 65.07 44.28
N CYS A 450 11.54 63.81 44.53
CA CYS A 450 11.59 63.25 45.87
C CYS A 450 13.05 63.23 46.39
N GLY A 451 13.34 64.02 47.44
CA GLY A 451 14.66 64.10 48.09
C GLY A 451 15.53 65.31 47.74
N SER A 452 15.04 66.28 46.95
CA SER A 452 15.77 67.51 46.58
C SER A 452 15.64 68.64 47.63
N GLN A 453 16.68 69.49 47.75
CA GLN A 453 16.65 70.70 48.60
C GLN A 453 16.07 71.93 47.87
N SER A 454 15.37 72.78 48.62
CA SER A 454 14.38 73.77 48.18
C SER A 454 14.89 75.03 47.45
N GLN A 455 16.02 75.01 46.74
CA GLN A 455 16.59 76.23 46.11
C GLN A 455 16.86 76.13 44.59
N SER A 456 16.33 75.12 43.89
CA SER A 456 16.49 74.99 42.43
C SER A 456 15.19 74.67 41.69
N HIS A 457 15.02 75.19 40.47
CA HIS A 457 13.88 74.87 39.59
C HIS A 457 14.13 73.53 38.88
N THR A 458 13.28 72.55 39.16
CA THR A 458 13.41 71.18 38.63
C THR A 458 12.36 70.87 37.57
N TYR A 459 12.80 70.24 36.49
CA TYR A 459 11.97 69.93 35.33
C TYR A 459 12.19 68.49 34.86
N VAL A 460 11.18 67.92 34.23
CA VAL A 460 11.32 66.70 33.41
C VAL A 460 11.02 66.99 31.96
N ALA A 461 11.70 66.30 31.05
CA ALA A 461 11.48 66.38 29.61
C ALA A 461 11.55 65.01 28.95
N VAL A 462 10.74 64.79 27.92
CA VAL A 462 10.89 63.65 27.02
C VAL A 462 12.08 63.91 26.10
N GLY A 463 13.10 63.06 26.18
CA GLY A 463 14.39 63.24 25.54
C GLY A 463 14.48 62.76 24.09
N GLU A 464 13.38 62.29 23.49
CA GLU A 464 13.35 61.86 22.09
C GLU A 464 13.74 63.03 21.16
N GLY A 465 14.87 62.91 20.49
CA GLY A 465 15.39 63.93 19.57
C GLY A 465 16.01 65.17 20.24
N MET A 466 16.32 65.13 21.54
CA MET A 466 16.99 66.22 22.27
C MET A 466 18.50 65.98 22.38
N LEU A 467 19.31 66.98 22.04
CA LEU A 467 20.76 66.98 22.27
C LEU A 467 21.11 67.74 23.55
N ILE A 468 22.28 67.46 24.13
CA ILE A 468 22.79 68.19 25.31
C ILE A 468 22.91 69.69 25.03
N SER A 469 23.20 70.07 23.78
CA SER A 469 23.22 71.48 23.33
C SER A 469 21.86 72.18 23.42
N ASP A 470 20.77 71.43 23.49
CA ASP A 470 19.40 71.96 23.52
C ASP A 470 18.96 72.30 24.96
N LEU A 471 19.77 71.95 25.96
CA LEU A 471 19.56 72.37 27.35
C LEU A 471 19.74 73.88 27.47
N VAL A 472 18.79 74.54 28.15
CA VAL A 472 18.93 75.97 28.48
C VAL A 472 20.20 76.17 29.31
N ALA A 473 20.99 77.20 29.01
CA ALA A 473 22.33 77.39 29.59
C ALA A 473 22.38 77.46 31.14
N SER A 474 21.27 77.82 31.79
CA SER A 474 21.12 77.84 33.25
C SER A 474 20.77 76.47 33.86
N CYS A 475 20.65 75.44 33.04
CA CYS A 475 20.18 74.12 33.41
C CYS A 475 21.27 73.06 33.27
N ARG A 476 21.28 72.09 34.19
CA ARG A 476 22.11 70.90 34.13
C ARG A 476 21.25 69.65 34.11
N LEU A 477 21.71 68.65 33.38
CA LEU A 477 21.18 67.29 33.45
C LEU A 477 21.44 66.71 34.85
N GLU A 478 20.39 66.26 35.53
CA GLU A 478 20.50 65.64 36.84
C GLU A 478 20.41 64.11 36.75
N MET A 479 19.41 63.59 36.02
CA MET A 479 19.15 62.15 35.91
C MET A 479 18.52 61.80 34.56
N VAL A 480 18.59 60.51 34.18
CA VAL A 480 17.86 59.97 33.03
C VAL A 480 17.16 58.68 33.46
N GLY A 481 15.85 58.62 33.21
CA GLY A 481 15.03 57.40 33.32
C GLY A 481 14.65 56.89 31.94
N TRP A 482 14.25 55.63 31.82
CA TRP A 482 13.92 54.98 30.55
C TRP A 482 12.49 54.49 30.55
N VAL A 483 11.73 54.78 29.48
CA VAL A 483 10.32 54.38 29.32
C VAL A 483 10.05 53.79 27.94
N SER A 484 9.11 52.85 27.83
CA SER A 484 8.65 52.37 26.52
C SER A 484 7.81 53.45 25.82
N ALA A 485 7.95 53.58 24.51
CA ALA A 485 7.08 54.45 23.70
C ALA A 485 5.59 54.12 23.86
N ARG A 486 5.23 52.84 24.12
CA ARG A 486 3.83 52.45 24.42
C ARG A 486 3.31 53.05 25.73
N GLY A 487 4.19 53.38 26.66
CA GLY A 487 3.85 54.00 27.94
C GLY A 487 3.54 55.49 27.84
N LEU A 488 3.89 56.15 26.73
CA LEU A 488 3.60 57.57 26.50
C LEU A 488 2.25 57.73 25.79
N SER A 489 1.33 58.48 26.39
CA SER A 489 -0.08 58.62 25.94
C SER A 489 -0.29 59.62 24.79
N GLY A 490 0.75 59.94 24.00
CA GLY A 490 0.69 60.92 22.91
C GLY A 490 0.69 62.39 23.35
N ASP A 491 0.29 62.69 24.60
CA ASP A 491 0.49 64.00 25.23
C ASP A 491 1.77 63.98 26.09
N ASN A 492 2.89 64.36 25.46
CA ASN A 492 4.22 64.40 26.06
C ASN A 492 4.49 65.67 26.88
N THR A 493 3.46 66.49 27.16
CA THR A 493 3.61 67.80 27.78
C THR A 493 3.04 67.90 29.20
N SER A 494 2.34 66.86 29.67
CA SER A 494 1.78 66.82 31.03
C SER A 494 2.63 65.96 31.98
N LEU A 495 2.75 66.41 33.24
CA LEU A 495 3.52 65.69 34.26
C LEU A 495 2.92 64.31 34.55
N SER A 496 1.59 64.21 34.57
CA SER A 496 0.87 62.96 34.81
C SER A 496 1.10 61.92 33.71
N SER A 497 1.21 62.34 32.44
CA SER A 497 1.58 61.44 31.34
C SER A 497 3.01 60.91 31.50
N ILE A 498 3.96 61.78 31.85
CA ILE A 498 5.37 61.39 32.05
C ILE A 498 5.51 60.45 33.25
N GLU A 499 4.83 60.73 34.36
CA GLU A 499 4.80 59.85 35.53
C GLU A 499 4.10 58.52 35.25
N GLY A 500 3.06 58.53 34.42
CA GLY A 500 2.41 57.34 33.88
C GLY A 500 3.40 56.45 33.13
N ALA A 501 4.15 57.04 32.20
CA ALA A 501 5.16 56.33 31.41
C ALA A 501 6.32 55.80 32.29
N LEU A 502 6.80 56.60 33.25
CA LEU A 502 7.83 56.17 34.20
C LEU A 502 7.38 54.98 35.04
N SER A 503 6.12 54.97 35.47
CA SER A 503 5.53 53.85 36.22
C SER A 503 5.20 52.62 35.37
N TYR A 504 5.04 52.80 34.06
CA TYR A 504 4.87 51.69 33.12
C TYR A 504 6.19 50.95 32.90
N GLY A 505 7.32 51.66 32.98
CA GLY A 505 8.66 51.13 32.77
C GLY A 505 9.03 51.07 31.29
N PHE A 506 10.01 50.24 30.97
CA PHE A 506 10.49 50.01 29.60
C PHE A 506 10.33 48.56 29.19
N GLU A 507 10.22 48.35 27.87
CA GLU A 507 10.03 47.03 27.27
C GLU A 507 11.26 46.68 26.42
N LEU A 508 11.64 45.41 26.48
CA LEU A 508 12.67 44.83 25.63
C LEU A 508 12.04 43.68 24.84
N SER A 509 12.34 43.61 23.55
CA SER A 509 11.95 42.47 22.72
C SER A 509 13.11 41.49 22.65
N TRP A 510 12.83 40.18 22.62
CA TRP A 510 13.84 39.20 22.22
C TRP A 510 13.51 38.64 20.84
N LYS A 511 14.53 38.34 20.04
CA LYS A 511 14.32 37.82 18.68
C LYS A 511 13.59 36.49 18.74
N ARG A 512 12.55 36.39 17.92
CA ARG A 512 11.91 35.12 17.58
C ARG A 512 12.88 34.29 16.75
N THR A 513 13.73 33.50 17.40
CA THR A 513 14.52 32.49 16.69
C THR A 513 13.54 31.46 16.11
N PHE A 514 13.35 31.53 14.80
CA PHE A 514 12.44 30.68 14.00
C PHE A 514 12.54 29.18 14.34
N LEU A 515 13.69 28.74 14.86
CA LEU A 515 14.02 27.36 15.23
C LEU A 515 13.24 26.80 16.45
N CYS A 516 12.90 27.59 17.48
CA CYS A 516 12.23 27.01 18.67
C CYS A 516 10.72 26.84 18.49
N ARG A 517 10.06 27.67 17.68
CA ARG A 517 8.60 27.57 17.48
C ARG A 517 8.20 26.29 16.72
N GLU A 518 8.99 25.89 15.72
CA GLU A 518 8.77 24.62 15.02
C GLU A 518 9.12 23.44 15.93
N CYS A 519 10.16 23.58 16.78
CA CYS A 519 10.55 22.60 17.80
C CYS A 519 9.43 22.34 18.81
N GLU A 520 8.88 23.38 19.40
CA GLU A 520 7.80 23.32 20.40
C GLU A 520 6.47 22.87 19.76
N ALA A 521 6.16 23.33 18.54
CA ALA A 521 5.00 22.86 17.78
C ALA A 521 5.10 21.36 17.41
N SER A 522 6.30 20.79 17.44
CA SER A 522 6.58 19.36 17.26
C SER A 522 7.02 18.65 18.55
N GLN A 523 6.68 19.22 19.72
CA GLN A 523 6.93 18.65 21.06
C GLN A 523 8.40 18.38 21.42
N GLY A 524 9.35 19.07 20.79
CA GLY A 524 10.78 19.05 21.14
C GLY A 524 11.14 20.09 22.23
N ASN A 525 12.26 19.86 22.93
CA ASN A 525 12.80 20.81 23.90
C ASN A 525 13.90 21.66 23.25
N CYS A 526 13.73 22.98 23.24
CA CYS A 526 14.74 23.91 22.74
C CYS A 526 15.70 24.28 23.89
N PHE A 527 17.01 24.20 23.66
CA PHE A 527 18.00 24.72 24.60
C PHE A 527 19.17 25.38 23.87
N ALA A 528 19.83 26.32 24.54
CA ALA A 528 20.97 27.04 23.99
C ALA A 528 22.28 26.34 24.33
N VAL A 529 23.15 26.17 23.33
CA VAL A 529 24.51 25.68 23.51
C VAL A 529 25.45 26.72 22.90
N GLY A 530 26.01 27.61 23.73
CA GLY A 530 26.78 28.77 23.28
C GLY A 530 25.92 29.77 22.50
N ASP A 531 26.39 30.23 21.34
CA ASP A 531 25.67 31.17 20.47
C ASP A 531 24.62 30.50 19.54
N ARG A 532 24.48 29.16 19.57
CA ARG A 532 23.54 28.40 18.74
C ARG A 532 22.37 27.85 19.56
N TYR A 533 21.18 27.84 18.96
CA TYR A 533 19.97 27.24 19.52
C TYR A 533 19.80 25.84 18.94
N THR A 534 19.64 24.85 19.81
CA THR A 534 19.50 23.44 19.43
C THR A 534 18.09 22.98 19.81
N CYS A 535 17.35 22.51 18.81
CA CYS A 535 16.09 21.82 19.03
C CYS A 535 16.41 20.34 19.28
N SER A 536 16.28 19.92 20.54
CA SER A 536 16.34 18.50 20.89
C SER A 536 14.96 17.90 20.74
N HIS A 537 14.67 17.37 19.56
CA HIS A 537 13.82 16.18 19.51
C HIS A 537 14.62 15.05 20.13
N ARG A 538 14.00 14.27 21.01
CA ARG A 538 14.71 13.12 21.58
C ARG A 538 15.24 12.25 20.43
N CYS A 539 16.52 11.90 20.57
CA CYS A 539 17.36 10.99 19.76
C CYS A 539 18.16 11.68 18.63
N TYR A 540 19.46 11.50 18.45
CA TYR A 540 20.49 10.69 19.12
C TYR A 540 21.89 11.18 18.69
N ASP A 541 22.88 10.96 19.55
CA ASP A 541 24.34 10.84 19.36
C ASP A 541 25.12 11.69 18.34
N ASP A 542 26.17 12.34 18.86
CA ASP A 542 27.33 12.78 18.08
C ASP A 542 28.54 11.88 18.44
N THR A 543 28.96 11.03 17.49
CA THR A 543 30.32 10.47 17.46
C THR A 543 31.09 11.23 16.39
N GLY A 544 32.16 11.91 16.82
CA GLY A 544 32.80 12.97 16.06
C GLY A 544 33.62 12.51 14.85
N PHE A 545 33.72 13.40 13.86
CA PHE A 545 34.85 13.54 12.92
C PHE A 545 34.79 14.93 12.26
N ASP A 546 35.83 15.74 12.44
CA ASP A 546 36.01 17.08 11.84
C ASP A 546 36.52 16.99 10.39
N LEU A 547 35.91 17.73 9.45
CA LEU A 547 36.57 18.65 8.49
C LEU A 547 35.52 19.42 7.61
N PRO A 548 35.79 20.65 7.12
CA PRO A 548 34.78 21.61 6.63
C PRO A 548 34.68 21.73 5.10
N LEU A 549 33.49 22.05 4.54
CA LEU A 549 33.26 22.85 3.29
C LEU A 549 31.75 22.87 2.87
N PRO A 550 30.94 23.87 3.28
CA PRO A 550 29.47 23.83 3.18
C PRO A 550 28.84 24.50 1.95
N PHE A 551 29.58 24.78 0.87
CA PHE A 551 28.99 25.47 -0.31
C PHE A 551 28.64 24.55 -1.49
N SER A 552 29.21 23.34 -1.58
CA SER A 552 28.92 22.38 -2.66
C SER A 552 27.67 21.53 -2.39
N ILE A 553 27.28 21.32 -1.13
CA ILE A 553 26.16 20.45 -0.74
C ILE A 553 24.80 21.10 -1.03
N LEU A 554 24.69 22.43 -0.99
CA LEU A 554 23.43 23.13 -1.21
C LEU A 554 22.97 23.04 -2.67
N GLY A 555 23.91 23.09 -3.62
CA GLY A 555 23.62 22.92 -5.06
C GLY A 555 23.17 21.50 -5.39
N LEU A 556 23.82 20.48 -4.81
CA LEU A 556 23.44 19.08 -4.98
C LEU A 556 22.07 18.78 -4.36
N ARG A 557 21.76 19.33 -3.17
CA ARG A 557 20.45 19.14 -2.51
C ARG A 557 19.30 19.79 -3.29
N LEU A 558 19.52 20.95 -3.93
CA LEU A 558 18.51 21.57 -4.79
C LEU A 558 18.28 20.78 -6.08
N LEU A 559 19.34 20.24 -6.68
CA LEU A 559 19.25 19.40 -7.88
C LEU A 559 18.47 18.10 -7.60
N PHE A 560 18.80 17.38 -6.51
CA PHE A 560 18.09 16.16 -6.11
C PHE A 560 16.67 16.44 -5.63
N GLY A 561 16.43 17.58 -4.96
CA GLY A 561 15.10 18.00 -4.54
C GLY A 561 14.17 18.28 -5.72
N LEU A 562 14.68 18.90 -6.79
CA LEU A 562 13.90 19.17 -8.00
C LEU A 562 13.62 17.87 -8.78
N VAL A 563 14.59 16.96 -8.87
CA VAL A 563 14.41 15.62 -9.46
C VAL A 563 13.42 14.79 -8.65
N PHE A 564 13.47 14.85 -7.32
CA PHE A 564 12.53 14.14 -6.46
C PHE A 564 11.12 14.73 -6.56
N LEU A 565 10.97 16.05 -6.57
CA LEU A 565 9.67 16.71 -6.72
C LEU A 565 9.03 16.43 -8.08
N THR A 566 9.81 16.49 -9.16
CA THR A 566 9.34 16.12 -10.50
C THR A 566 9.00 14.63 -10.57
N ALA A 567 9.82 13.75 -10.00
CA ALA A 567 9.51 12.33 -9.89
C ALA A 567 8.26 12.05 -9.04
N LEU A 568 8.00 12.84 -7.98
CA LEU A 568 6.85 12.68 -7.10
C LEU A 568 5.58 13.23 -7.73
N ILE A 569 5.67 14.31 -8.51
CA ILE A 569 4.58 14.83 -9.34
C ILE A 569 4.27 13.84 -10.47
N VAL A 570 5.28 13.33 -11.18
CA VAL A 570 5.12 12.26 -12.20
C VAL A 570 4.56 11.00 -11.55
N TYR A 571 5.01 10.63 -10.35
CA TYR A 571 4.49 9.49 -9.59
C TYR A 571 3.03 9.70 -9.20
N LYS A 572 2.63 10.89 -8.73
CA LYS A 572 1.22 11.19 -8.40
C LYS A 572 0.33 11.30 -9.64
N LEU A 573 0.84 11.85 -10.74
CA LEU A 573 0.12 11.91 -12.01
C LEU A 573 -0.03 10.50 -12.62
N ARG A 574 1.02 9.66 -12.59
CA ARG A 574 0.92 8.23 -12.91
C ARG A 574 -0.04 7.50 -11.96
N ARG A 575 0.02 7.77 -10.64
CA ARG A 575 -0.88 7.14 -9.64
C ARG A 575 -2.35 7.49 -9.82
N ARG A 576 -2.67 8.65 -10.41
CA ARG A 576 -4.06 9.00 -10.75
C ARG A 576 -4.64 8.11 -11.86
N HIS A 577 -3.79 7.46 -12.66
CA HIS A 577 -4.18 6.46 -13.64
C HIS A 577 -4.11 5.01 -13.12
N LEU A 578 -3.57 4.78 -11.92
CA LEU A 578 -3.29 3.43 -11.41
C LEU A 578 -4.53 2.75 -10.80
N SER A 579 -4.87 1.58 -11.33
CA SER A 579 -5.84 0.65 -10.75
C SER A 579 -5.20 -0.17 -9.60
N MET A 580 -6.01 -0.61 -8.63
CA MET A 580 -5.55 -1.53 -7.55
C MET A 580 -5.37 -2.98 -8.06
N TYR A 581 -5.91 -3.27 -9.25
CA TYR A 581 -5.76 -4.56 -9.92
C TYR A 581 -4.58 -4.50 -10.88
N GLN A 582 -3.48 -5.16 -10.50
CA GLN A 582 -2.24 -5.22 -11.28
C GLN A 582 -2.49 -5.74 -12.71
N SER A 583 -3.41 -6.70 -12.92
CA SER A 583 -3.78 -7.19 -14.26
C SER A 583 -4.43 -6.15 -15.17
N ILE A 584 -5.19 -5.20 -14.60
CA ILE A 584 -5.79 -4.09 -15.33
C ILE A 584 -4.69 -3.05 -15.65
N GLU A 585 -3.74 -2.85 -14.74
CA GLU A 585 -2.65 -1.92 -14.93
C GLU A 585 -1.62 -2.40 -15.97
N ASP A 586 -1.20 -3.66 -15.88
CA ASP A 586 -0.29 -4.31 -16.84
C ASP A 586 -0.94 -4.35 -18.25
N PHE A 587 -2.27 -4.53 -18.30
CA PHE A 587 -3.06 -4.39 -19.53
C PHE A 587 -3.41 -2.93 -19.91
N LEU A 588 -3.07 -1.90 -19.15
CA LEU A 588 -3.28 -0.50 -19.60
C LEU A 588 -1.96 0.18 -20.00
N GLN A 589 -0.80 -0.42 -19.71
CA GLN A 589 0.51 0.21 -19.93
C GLN A 589 1.14 0.05 -21.33
N VAL A 590 0.50 -0.63 -22.30
CA VAL A 590 1.12 -0.91 -23.62
C VAL A 590 0.90 0.20 -24.67
N GLN A 591 0.02 1.19 -24.47
CA GLN A 591 -0.03 2.40 -25.31
C GLN A 591 -0.73 3.56 -24.58
N SER A 592 -0.10 4.74 -24.56
CA SER A 592 -0.43 5.83 -23.63
C SER A 592 -1.53 6.81 -24.06
N ASN A 593 -2.29 6.55 -25.14
CA ASN A 593 -3.18 7.58 -25.72
C ASN A 593 -4.69 7.29 -25.68
N LEU A 594 -5.16 6.12 -25.19
CA LEU A 594 -6.59 5.74 -25.29
C LEU A 594 -7.13 4.93 -24.07
N LEU A 595 -6.64 5.18 -22.85
CA LEU A 595 -7.04 4.38 -21.68
C LEU A 595 -8.43 4.75 -21.14
N PRO A 596 -9.30 3.77 -20.80
CA PRO A 596 -10.60 4.02 -20.17
C PRO A 596 -10.44 4.78 -18.84
N ILE A 597 -11.34 5.73 -18.58
CA ILE A 597 -11.29 6.60 -17.41
C ILE A 597 -11.69 5.83 -16.15
N LYS A 598 -10.86 5.88 -15.10
CA LYS A 598 -11.21 5.36 -13.78
C LYS A 598 -12.09 6.36 -13.02
N TYR A 599 -13.34 5.99 -12.75
CA TYR A 599 -14.30 6.76 -11.96
C TYR A 599 -14.38 6.25 -10.52
N SER A 600 -14.64 7.15 -9.56
CA SER A 600 -15.06 6.73 -8.21
C SER A 600 -16.52 6.26 -8.19
N TYR A 601 -16.91 5.48 -7.18
CA TYR A 601 -18.30 5.06 -7.04
C TYR A 601 -19.23 6.27 -6.81
N SER A 602 -18.75 7.31 -6.15
CA SER A 602 -19.49 8.57 -5.98
C SER A 602 -19.76 9.26 -7.32
N GLU A 603 -18.83 9.21 -8.26
CA GLU A 603 -19.00 9.73 -9.62
C GLU A 603 -19.96 8.87 -10.44
N ILE A 604 -19.88 7.55 -10.34
CA ILE A 604 -20.85 6.62 -10.93
C ILE A 604 -22.27 6.93 -10.44
N LYS A 605 -22.45 7.07 -9.13
CA LYS A 605 -23.75 7.40 -8.54
C LYS A 605 -24.26 8.77 -8.98
N LYS A 606 -23.36 9.74 -9.23
CA LYS A 606 -23.72 11.07 -9.73
C LYS A 606 -24.12 11.03 -11.20
N MET A 607 -23.34 10.38 -12.07
CA MET A 607 -23.62 10.33 -13.52
C MET A 607 -24.92 9.57 -13.83
N THR A 608 -25.27 8.56 -13.04
CA THR A 608 -26.52 7.79 -13.19
C THR A 608 -27.72 8.40 -12.48
N SER A 609 -27.58 9.61 -11.91
CA SER A 609 -28.61 10.24 -11.08
C SER A 609 -29.13 9.32 -9.97
N LYS A 610 -28.22 8.64 -9.28
CA LYS A 610 -28.48 7.59 -8.27
C LYS A 610 -29.21 6.37 -8.86
N PHE A 611 -28.75 5.91 -10.03
CA PHE A 611 -29.27 4.71 -10.71
C PHE A 611 -30.77 4.81 -11.08
N LYS A 612 -31.20 6.00 -11.49
CA LYS A 612 -32.63 6.32 -11.70
C LYS A 612 -33.26 5.59 -12.90
N GLU A 613 -32.56 5.54 -14.02
CA GLU A 613 -33.08 5.03 -15.29
C GLU A 613 -32.37 3.72 -15.65
N LYS A 614 -33.06 2.60 -15.46
CA LYS A 614 -32.59 1.26 -15.82
C LYS A 614 -32.85 1.01 -17.31
N LEU A 615 -31.80 0.61 -18.02
CA LEU A 615 -31.85 0.28 -19.45
C LEU A 615 -32.05 -1.21 -19.71
N GLY A 616 -31.55 -2.06 -18.81
CA GLY A 616 -31.63 -3.51 -18.93
C GLY A 616 -30.98 -4.23 -17.75
N GLU A 617 -31.14 -5.54 -17.70
CA GLU A 617 -30.50 -6.43 -16.72
C GLU A 617 -30.17 -7.75 -17.40
N GLY A 618 -28.92 -8.18 -17.26
CA GLY A 618 -28.43 -9.47 -17.74
C GLY A 618 -27.94 -10.33 -16.57
N ALA A 619 -27.41 -11.51 -16.89
CA ALA A 619 -26.88 -12.47 -15.91
C ALA A 619 -25.75 -11.88 -15.03
N TYR A 620 -25.02 -10.90 -15.56
CA TYR A 620 -23.78 -10.39 -14.97
C TYR A 620 -23.93 -9.00 -14.32
N GLY A 621 -25.07 -8.34 -14.49
CA GLY A 621 -25.26 -6.99 -13.97
C GLY A 621 -26.47 -6.23 -14.51
N THR A 622 -26.69 -5.06 -13.92
CA THR A 622 -27.78 -4.15 -14.27
C THR A 622 -27.21 -2.93 -15.00
N VAL A 623 -27.81 -2.54 -16.14
CA VAL A 623 -27.35 -1.40 -16.95
C VAL A 623 -28.25 -0.19 -16.72
N PHE A 624 -27.63 0.97 -16.47
CA PHE A 624 -28.30 2.24 -16.21
C PHE A 624 -27.88 3.31 -17.20
N LYS A 625 -28.79 4.23 -17.51
CA LYS A 625 -28.43 5.43 -18.27
C LYS A 625 -27.70 6.41 -17.37
N GLY A 626 -26.61 6.97 -17.88
CA GLY A 626 -25.84 8.01 -17.22
C GLY A 626 -25.54 9.17 -18.15
N LYS A 627 -25.10 10.29 -17.56
CA LYS A 627 -24.64 11.46 -18.30
C LYS A 627 -23.28 11.91 -17.76
N LEU A 628 -22.29 12.00 -18.64
CA LEU A 628 -20.96 12.50 -18.30
C LEU A 628 -21.02 14.00 -17.99
N ARG A 629 -20.06 14.49 -17.19
CA ARG A 629 -19.92 15.93 -16.92
C ARG A 629 -19.69 16.74 -18.20
N SER A 630 -19.04 16.13 -19.19
CA SER A 630 -18.79 16.71 -20.51
C SER A 630 -20.06 16.85 -21.38
N GLY A 631 -21.17 16.19 -21.01
CA GLY A 631 -22.44 16.28 -21.75
C GLY A 631 -22.96 14.97 -22.36
N PRO A 632 -22.12 14.08 -22.95
CA PRO A 632 -22.59 12.85 -23.58
C PRO A 632 -23.32 11.89 -22.64
N PHE A 633 -24.28 11.16 -23.17
CA PHE A 633 -24.92 10.04 -22.48
C PHE A 633 -24.02 8.79 -22.52
N VAL A 634 -24.10 7.99 -21.46
CA VAL A 634 -23.36 6.74 -21.29
C VAL A 634 -24.26 5.64 -20.77
N ALA A 635 -23.91 4.38 -21.04
CA ALA A 635 -24.51 3.22 -20.41
C ALA A 635 -23.59 2.70 -19.29
N VAL A 636 -24.11 2.61 -18.07
CA VAL A 636 -23.35 2.21 -16.89
C VAL A 636 -23.82 0.83 -16.44
N LYS A 637 -23.01 -0.20 -16.68
CA LYS A 637 -23.25 -1.59 -16.25
C LYS A 637 -22.70 -1.79 -14.84
N MET A 638 -23.58 -1.99 -13.86
CA MET A 638 -23.24 -2.34 -12.48
C MET A 638 -23.20 -3.85 -12.32
N MET A 639 -22.07 -4.42 -11.91
CA MET A 639 -21.92 -5.87 -11.77
C MET A 639 -22.60 -6.38 -10.48
N HIS A 640 -23.22 -7.56 -10.54
CA HIS A 640 -23.85 -8.20 -9.37
C HIS A 640 -22.81 -8.72 -8.35
N GLN A 641 -23.14 -8.67 -7.05
CA GLN A 641 -22.19 -9.00 -5.96
C GLN A 641 -21.85 -10.50 -5.84
N SER A 642 -22.77 -11.40 -6.22
CA SER A 642 -22.64 -12.86 -6.07
C SER A 642 -21.81 -13.56 -7.15
N MET A 643 -21.53 -12.87 -8.27
CA MET A 643 -20.73 -13.40 -9.39
C MET A 643 -19.42 -12.63 -9.60
N ALA A 644 -19.02 -11.80 -8.63
CA ALA A 644 -17.80 -11.01 -8.64
C ALA A 644 -16.52 -11.83 -8.34
N SER A 645 -16.36 -12.99 -8.96
CA SER A 645 -15.10 -13.74 -9.01
C SER A 645 -13.99 -13.00 -9.79
N GLY A 646 -14.27 -11.78 -10.26
CA GLY A 646 -13.32 -10.89 -10.93
C GLY A 646 -13.09 -11.21 -12.40
N GLY A 647 -13.31 -12.46 -12.84
CA GLY A 647 -12.95 -12.93 -14.17
C GLY A 647 -13.60 -12.16 -15.34
N GLU A 648 -14.92 -11.95 -15.32
CA GLU A 648 -15.65 -11.26 -16.40
C GLU A 648 -15.39 -9.75 -16.41
N PHE A 649 -15.39 -9.11 -15.24
CA PHE A 649 -15.05 -7.68 -15.13
C PHE A 649 -13.63 -7.42 -15.61
N ILE A 650 -12.67 -8.29 -15.23
CA ILE A 650 -11.30 -8.22 -15.73
C ILE A 650 -11.28 -8.50 -17.23
N SER A 651 -11.98 -9.52 -17.73
CA SER A 651 -12.06 -9.84 -19.16
C SER A 651 -12.55 -8.65 -19.98
N GLU A 652 -13.64 -7.99 -19.54
CA GLU A 652 -14.24 -6.86 -20.23
C GLU A 652 -13.26 -5.68 -20.24
N VAL A 653 -12.71 -5.27 -19.08
CA VAL A 653 -11.72 -4.17 -19.00
C VAL A 653 -10.43 -4.50 -19.77
N SER A 654 -9.97 -5.76 -19.69
CA SER A 654 -8.73 -6.24 -20.32
C SER A 654 -8.88 -6.65 -21.78
N THR A 655 -10.06 -6.57 -22.39
CA THR A 655 -10.22 -6.86 -23.81
C THR A 655 -10.65 -5.60 -24.53
N ILE A 656 -11.77 -5.00 -24.13
CA ILE A 656 -12.36 -3.87 -24.84
C ILE A 656 -11.67 -2.53 -24.53
N GLY A 657 -10.93 -2.44 -23.42
CA GLY A 657 -10.27 -1.20 -22.98
C GLY A 657 -9.23 -0.64 -23.97
N ARG A 658 -8.79 -1.44 -24.96
CA ARG A 658 -7.86 -1.02 -26.02
C ARG A 658 -8.48 -1.02 -27.42
N ILE A 659 -9.72 -1.49 -27.56
CA ILE A 659 -10.35 -1.69 -28.86
C ILE A 659 -11.10 -0.43 -29.27
N HIS A 660 -10.77 0.08 -30.45
CA HIS A 660 -11.44 1.21 -31.06
C HIS A 660 -11.77 0.85 -32.50
N HIS A 661 -13.04 0.50 -32.73
CA HIS A 661 -13.54 0.14 -34.05
C HIS A 661 -14.96 0.66 -34.21
N VAL A 662 -15.33 1.06 -35.42
CA VAL A 662 -16.67 1.63 -35.71
C VAL A 662 -17.81 0.66 -35.37
N ASN A 663 -17.55 -0.65 -35.47
CA ASN A 663 -18.52 -1.72 -35.16
C ASN A 663 -18.31 -2.41 -33.81
N ILE A 664 -17.60 -1.79 -32.86
CA ILE A 664 -17.41 -2.32 -31.50
C ILE A 664 -17.74 -1.22 -30.50
N VAL A 665 -18.46 -1.55 -29.43
CA VAL A 665 -18.84 -0.56 -28.41
C VAL A 665 -17.59 -0.05 -27.68
N GLN A 666 -17.49 1.26 -27.50
CA GLN A 666 -16.36 1.87 -26.80
C GLN A 666 -16.57 1.85 -25.28
N LEU A 667 -15.60 1.30 -24.55
CA LEU A 667 -15.52 1.46 -23.09
C LEU A 667 -14.91 2.82 -22.76
N VAL A 668 -15.75 3.72 -22.24
CA VAL A 668 -15.37 5.06 -21.82
C VAL A 668 -14.62 5.03 -20.49
N GLY A 669 -14.99 4.13 -19.58
CA GLY A 669 -14.38 4.04 -18.27
C GLY A 669 -14.90 2.94 -17.38
N PHE A 670 -14.36 2.85 -16.17
CA PHE A 670 -14.71 1.81 -15.21
C PHE A 670 -14.61 2.31 -13.76
N CYS A 671 -15.23 1.59 -12.83
CA CYS A 671 -15.16 1.86 -11.39
C CYS A 671 -14.81 0.58 -10.63
N VAL A 672 -13.86 0.71 -9.71
CA VAL A 672 -13.42 -0.33 -8.77
C VAL A 672 -13.25 0.31 -7.39
N GLU A 673 -14.21 0.07 -6.48
CA GLU A 673 -14.16 0.59 -5.11
C GLU A 673 -14.80 -0.42 -4.15
N GLY A 674 -14.02 -1.04 -3.25
CA GLY A 674 -14.50 -2.10 -2.36
C GLY A 674 -15.09 -3.28 -3.14
N SER A 675 -16.37 -3.60 -2.92
CA SER A 675 -17.13 -4.61 -3.69
C SER A 675 -17.85 -4.03 -4.92
N LYS A 676 -17.75 -2.73 -5.19
CA LYS A 676 -18.50 -2.05 -6.25
C LYS A 676 -17.69 -2.08 -7.55
N ARG A 677 -18.26 -2.68 -8.59
CA ARG A 677 -17.68 -2.78 -9.93
C ARG A 677 -18.67 -2.22 -10.94
N ALA A 678 -18.20 -1.31 -11.80
CA ALA A 678 -19.02 -0.74 -12.85
C ALA A 678 -18.21 -0.52 -14.14
N LEU A 679 -18.87 -0.64 -15.28
CA LEU A 679 -18.33 -0.36 -16.61
C LEU A 679 -19.16 0.75 -17.25
N VAL A 680 -18.50 1.69 -17.91
CA VAL A 680 -19.11 2.87 -18.53
C VAL A 680 -18.86 2.81 -20.02
N TYR A 681 -19.91 2.63 -20.79
CA TYR A 681 -19.91 2.54 -22.26
C TYR A 681 -20.50 3.79 -22.90
N GLU A 682 -20.16 4.03 -24.15
CA GLU A 682 -20.97 4.91 -24.99
C GLU A 682 -22.43 4.44 -25.04
N PHE A 683 -23.36 5.38 -25.08
CA PHE A 683 -24.79 5.06 -25.08
C PHE A 683 -25.30 4.81 -26.50
N MET A 684 -25.95 3.66 -26.70
CA MET A 684 -26.55 3.25 -27.97
C MET A 684 -28.04 3.60 -27.99
N LEU A 685 -28.42 4.56 -28.83
CA LEU A 685 -29.76 5.17 -28.85
C LEU A 685 -30.88 4.19 -29.23
N ASN A 686 -30.61 3.28 -30.17
CA ASN A 686 -31.60 2.31 -30.67
C ASN A 686 -31.58 0.98 -29.89
N GLY A 687 -30.69 0.82 -28.91
CA GLY A 687 -30.61 -0.39 -28.09
C GLY A 687 -30.14 -1.62 -28.87
N SER A 688 -30.55 -2.81 -28.45
CA SER A 688 -30.11 -4.10 -29.00
C SER A 688 -30.93 -4.58 -30.19
N LEU A 689 -30.30 -5.35 -31.07
CA LEU A 689 -30.86 -5.84 -32.34
C LEU A 689 -32.01 -6.85 -32.17
N ASP A 690 -32.02 -7.61 -31.07
CA ASP A 690 -33.09 -8.55 -30.71
C ASP A 690 -34.50 -7.92 -30.76
N LYS A 691 -34.61 -6.64 -30.40
CA LYS A 691 -35.87 -5.87 -30.45
C LYS A 691 -36.47 -5.73 -31.85
N TYR A 692 -35.65 -5.88 -32.88
CA TYR A 692 -36.02 -5.64 -34.27
C TYR A 692 -36.17 -6.92 -35.10
N ILE A 693 -35.53 -8.02 -34.67
CA ILE A 693 -35.63 -9.33 -35.34
C ILE A 693 -36.91 -10.07 -34.91
N SER A 694 -37.34 -9.90 -33.66
CA SER A 694 -38.60 -10.45 -33.12
C SER A 694 -39.48 -9.32 -32.59
N PRO A 695 -40.08 -8.51 -33.48
CA PRO A 695 -40.82 -7.31 -33.08
C PRO A 695 -42.05 -7.67 -32.23
N GLN A 696 -42.19 -7.01 -31.08
CA GLN A 696 -43.48 -6.93 -30.37
C GLN A 696 -44.41 -5.97 -31.13
N GLU A 697 -45.73 -6.10 -30.97
CA GLU A 697 -46.69 -5.23 -31.66
C GLU A 697 -46.35 -3.74 -31.41
N GLY A 698 -46.08 -3.00 -32.50
CA GLY A 698 -45.83 -1.55 -32.46
C GLY A 698 -44.37 -1.08 -32.66
N THR A 699 -43.38 -1.98 -32.80
CA THR A 699 -41.99 -1.60 -33.13
C THR A 699 -41.74 -1.46 -34.63
N VAL A 700 -40.97 -0.43 -35.03
CA VAL A 700 -40.52 -0.23 -36.42
C VAL A 700 -39.64 -1.40 -36.85
N SER A 701 -40.00 -2.08 -37.94
CA SER A 701 -39.23 -3.19 -38.49
C SER A 701 -38.06 -2.69 -39.35
N LEU A 702 -36.93 -3.40 -39.30
CA LEU A 702 -35.78 -3.09 -40.15
C LEU A 702 -36.02 -3.57 -41.58
N SER A 703 -35.66 -2.75 -42.58
CA SER A 703 -35.65 -3.16 -43.98
C SER A 703 -34.61 -4.27 -44.23
N TYR A 704 -34.77 -5.05 -45.32
CA TYR A 704 -33.79 -6.09 -45.66
C TYR A 704 -32.40 -5.52 -45.93
N LYS A 705 -32.34 -4.35 -46.59
CA LYS A 705 -31.10 -3.59 -46.76
C LYS A 705 -30.44 -3.25 -45.44
N GLN A 706 -31.18 -2.71 -44.47
CA GLN A 706 -30.63 -2.40 -43.14
C GLN A 706 -30.14 -3.67 -42.42
N MET A 707 -30.86 -4.78 -42.51
CA MET A 707 -30.40 -6.05 -41.93
C MET A 707 -29.10 -6.54 -42.61
N PHE A 708 -29.00 -6.39 -43.93
CA PHE A 708 -27.78 -6.70 -44.66
C PHE A 708 -26.62 -5.82 -44.20
N ASP A 709 -26.81 -4.49 -44.15
CA ASP A 709 -25.79 -3.54 -43.71
C ASP A 709 -25.35 -3.80 -42.25
N ILE A 710 -26.29 -4.14 -41.37
CA ILE A 710 -26.01 -4.58 -40.00
C ILE A 710 -25.18 -5.86 -40.00
N SER A 711 -25.56 -6.86 -40.81
CA SER A 711 -24.80 -8.12 -40.88
C SER A 711 -23.37 -7.90 -41.37
N LEU A 712 -23.18 -7.01 -42.35
CA LEU A 712 -21.87 -6.63 -42.88
C LEU A 712 -21.04 -5.89 -41.81
N GLY A 713 -21.62 -4.92 -41.10
CA GLY A 713 -20.94 -4.21 -40.02
C GLY A 713 -20.53 -5.14 -38.87
N VAL A 714 -21.38 -6.09 -38.49
CA VAL A 714 -21.02 -7.11 -37.49
C VAL A 714 -19.87 -8.00 -38.01
N ALA A 715 -19.90 -8.42 -39.28
CA ALA A 715 -18.79 -9.20 -39.85
C ALA A 715 -17.47 -8.43 -39.78
N SER A 716 -17.46 -7.15 -40.18
CA SER A 716 -16.29 -6.28 -40.10
C SER A 716 -15.78 -6.11 -38.66
N GLY A 717 -16.69 -6.04 -37.69
CA GLY A 717 -16.33 -6.00 -36.27
C GLY A 717 -15.65 -7.27 -35.78
N ILE A 718 -16.20 -8.46 -36.10
CA ILE A 718 -15.62 -9.75 -35.68
C ILE A 718 -14.29 -9.99 -36.42
N ASP A 719 -14.25 -9.67 -37.70
CA ASP A 719 -13.05 -9.73 -38.50
C ASP A 719 -11.91 -8.87 -37.90
N TYR A 720 -12.21 -7.64 -37.45
CA TYR A 720 -11.26 -6.83 -36.71
C TYR A 720 -10.75 -7.52 -35.43
N LEU A 721 -11.63 -8.17 -34.67
CA LEU A 721 -11.24 -8.92 -33.46
C LEU A 721 -10.30 -10.10 -33.78
N HIS A 722 -10.47 -10.72 -34.95
CA HIS A 722 -9.67 -11.87 -35.40
C HIS A 722 -8.36 -11.46 -36.09
N ARG A 723 -8.26 -10.23 -36.64
CA ARG A 723 -7.06 -9.72 -37.37
C ARG A 723 -6.02 -9.05 -36.45
N GLY A 724 -5.56 -9.77 -35.42
CA GLY A 724 -4.48 -9.29 -34.54
C GLY A 724 -3.07 -9.67 -35.03
N CYS A 725 -2.10 -8.75 -34.99
CA CYS A 725 -0.69 -9.03 -35.34
C CYS A 725 -0.03 -10.01 -34.37
N ASP A 726 -0.30 -9.88 -33.06
CA ASP A 726 0.27 -10.74 -32.01
C ASP A 726 -0.80 -11.52 -31.21
N MET A 727 -2.00 -10.94 -31.08
CA MET A 727 -3.09 -11.49 -30.26
C MET A 727 -4.45 -11.32 -30.95
N GLN A 728 -5.23 -12.40 -31.02
CA GLN A 728 -6.62 -12.44 -31.50
C GLN A 728 -7.58 -12.36 -30.31
N ILE A 729 -8.77 -11.82 -30.54
CA ILE A 729 -9.84 -11.73 -29.53
C ILE A 729 -11.02 -12.60 -29.98
N LEU A 730 -11.35 -13.58 -29.15
CA LEU A 730 -12.53 -14.42 -29.34
C LEU A 730 -13.66 -13.91 -28.44
N HIS A 731 -14.82 -13.66 -29.00
CA HIS A 731 -15.95 -13.06 -28.27
C HIS A 731 -16.77 -14.11 -27.49
N PHE A 732 -17.01 -15.28 -28.09
CA PHE A 732 -17.81 -16.41 -27.57
C PHE A 732 -19.30 -16.16 -27.31
N ASP A 733 -19.78 -14.90 -27.36
CA ASP A 733 -21.18 -14.57 -27.12
C ASP A 733 -21.80 -13.65 -28.19
N ILE A 734 -21.53 -13.94 -29.47
CA ILE A 734 -22.16 -13.22 -30.59
C ILE A 734 -23.62 -13.69 -30.72
N LYS A 735 -24.56 -12.77 -30.51
CA LYS A 735 -26.02 -13.00 -30.57
C LYS A 735 -26.77 -11.66 -30.70
N PRO A 736 -28.05 -11.65 -31.12
CA PRO A 736 -28.82 -10.41 -31.33
C PRO A 736 -28.81 -9.44 -30.13
N HIS A 737 -28.90 -9.96 -28.91
CA HIS A 737 -28.92 -9.14 -27.69
C HIS A 737 -27.62 -8.33 -27.48
N ASN A 738 -26.49 -8.85 -27.95
CA ASN A 738 -25.17 -8.24 -27.78
C ASN A 738 -24.77 -7.35 -28.98
N ILE A 739 -25.62 -7.23 -30.01
CA ILE A 739 -25.43 -6.28 -31.11
C ILE A 739 -26.26 -5.03 -30.81
N LEU A 740 -25.61 -3.94 -30.46
CA LEU A 740 -26.25 -2.66 -30.19
C LEU A 740 -26.28 -1.77 -31.43
N LEU A 741 -27.25 -0.87 -31.51
CA LEU A 741 -27.49 0.00 -32.64
C LEU A 741 -27.36 1.46 -32.23
N ASP A 742 -26.50 2.20 -32.93
CA ASP A 742 -26.38 3.65 -32.78
C ASP A 742 -27.59 4.38 -33.38
N GLU A 743 -27.58 5.71 -33.35
CA GLU A 743 -28.66 6.56 -33.88
C GLU A 743 -28.96 6.34 -35.38
N ASN A 744 -27.99 5.85 -36.15
CA ASN A 744 -28.09 5.60 -37.59
C ASN A 744 -28.29 4.12 -37.91
N PHE A 745 -28.58 3.29 -36.91
CA PHE A 745 -28.69 1.82 -37.03
C PHE A 745 -27.38 1.13 -37.42
N ASN A 746 -26.22 1.76 -37.21
CA ASN A 746 -24.95 1.05 -37.36
C ASN A 746 -24.75 0.06 -36.20
N PRO A 747 -24.28 -1.16 -36.46
CA PRO A 747 -24.10 -2.16 -35.43
C PRO A 747 -22.80 -1.97 -34.65
N LYS A 748 -22.87 -2.17 -33.34
CA LYS A 748 -21.73 -2.26 -32.42
C LYS A 748 -21.81 -3.52 -31.57
N ILE A 749 -20.78 -4.36 -31.65
CA ILE A 749 -20.65 -5.57 -30.83
C ILE A 749 -20.37 -5.14 -29.39
N SER A 750 -21.07 -5.76 -28.44
CA SER A 750 -20.99 -5.47 -27.00
C SER A 750 -20.92 -6.76 -26.16
N ASP A 751 -20.71 -6.60 -24.86
CA ASP A 751 -20.63 -7.68 -23.85
C ASP A 751 -19.46 -8.65 -24.01
N PHE A 752 -18.25 -8.13 -23.76
CA PHE A 752 -16.98 -8.88 -23.79
C PHE A 752 -16.70 -9.65 -22.49
N GLY A 753 -17.72 -9.90 -21.66
CA GLY A 753 -17.56 -10.59 -20.37
C GLY A 753 -17.01 -12.01 -20.51
N LEU A 754 -17.33 -12.70 -21.61
CA LEU A 754 -16.84 -14.04 -21.92
C LEU A 754 -15.59 -14.07 -22.81
N ALA A 755 -15.18 -12.91 -23.33
CA ALA A 755 -14.14 -12.79 -24.34
C ALA A 755 -12.78 -13.30 -23.83
N LYS A 756 -11.89 -13.65 -24.76
CA LYS A 756 -10.52 -14.05 -24.43
C LYS A 756 -9.52 -13.65 -25.50
N LEU A 757 -8.34 -13.29 -25.03
CA LEU A 757 -7.14 -13.00 -25.81
C LEU A 757 -6.34 -14.29 -26.04
N TYR A 758 -5.91 -14.52 -27.29
CA TYR A 758 -5.09 -15.67 -27.68
C TYR A 758 -3.95 -15.24 -28.59
N SER A 759 -2.79 -15.90 -28.49
CA SER A 759 -1.69 -15.67 -29.42
C SER A 759 -2.06 -16.12 -30.83
N SER A 760 -1.63 -15.35 -31.83
CA SER A 760 -1.82 -15.70 -33.24
C SER A 760 -1.16 -17.01 -33.66
N ASP A 761 -0.18 -17.51 -32.89
CA ASP A 761 0.58 -18.74 -33.16
C ASP A 761 -0.15 -20.02 -32.69
N ASP A 762 -1.13 -19.89 -31.79
CA ASP A 762 -1.91 -21.01 -31.25
C ASP A 762 -3.18 -21.26 -32.09
N SER A 763 -3.23 -22.40 -32.79
CA SER A 763 -4.39 -22.77 -33.61
C SER A 763 -5.59 -23.31 -32.82
N ILE A 764 -5.39 -23.70 -31.55
CA ILE A 764 -6.41 -24.33 -30.71
C ILE A 764 -6.43 -23.71 -29.31
N VAL A 765 -7.63 -23.36 -28.87
CA VAL A 765 -7.96 -22.69 -27.62
C VAL A 765 -8.34 -23.72 -26.54
N SER A 766 -7.59 -23.73 -25.43
CA SER A 766 -7.94 -24.53 -24.24
C SER A 766 -8.93 -23.78 -23.33
N LEU A 767 -10.15 -24.31 -23.21
CA LEU A 767 -11.19 -23.77 -22.32
C LEU A 767 -11.37 -24.65 -21.08
N THR A 768 -11.44 -24.01 -19.91
CA THR A 768 -11.69 -24.65 -18.61
C THR A 768 -13.17 -25.00 -18.37
N ALA A 769 -14.08 -24.40 -19.15
CA ALA A 769 -15.51 -24.66 -19.17
C ALA A 769 -16.10 -24.22 -20.53
N ALA A 770 -17.23 -24.80 -20.95
CA ALA A 770 -17.97 -24.32 -22.11
C ALA A 770 -18.53 -22.91 -21.84
N ARG A 771 -18.41 -22.01 -22.82
CA ARG A 771 -18.81 -20.61 -22.75
C ARG A 771 -19.67 -20.25 -23.96
N GLY A 772 -20.70 -19.44 -23.73
CA GLY A 772 -21.59 -18.92 -24.78
C GLY A 772 -23.07 -19.18 -24.50
N THR A 773 -23.91 -18.72 -25.41
CA THR A 773 -25.37 -18.82 -25.32
C THR A 773 -25.91 -19.98 -26.14
N MET A 774 -26.78 -20.81 -25.54
CA MET A 774 -27.39 -21.96 -26.22
C MET A 774 -28.13 -21.50 -27.48
N GLY A 775 -27.95 -22.21 -28.60
CA GLY A 775 -28.45 -21.83 -29.92
C GLY A 775 -27.41 -21.11 -30.80
N TYR A 776 -26.41 -20.44 -30.23
CA TYR A 776 -25.33 -19.76 -30.97
C TYR A 776 -23.95 -20.40 -30.74
N MET A 777 -23.83 -21.31 -29.76
CA MET A 777 -22.57 -22.00 -29.45
C MET A 777 -22.17 -22.98 -30.56
N ALA A 778 -20.90 -22.91 -30.96
CA ALA A 778 -20.32 -23.79 -31.94
C ALA A 778 -20.22 -25.25 -31.43
N PRO A 779 -20.46 -26.27 -32.28
CA PRO A 779 -20.49 -27.68 -31.87
C PRO A 779 -19.21 -28.17 -31.18
N GLU A 780 -18.03 -27.70 -31.59
CA GLU A 780 -16.72 -28.10 -31.05
C GLU A 780 -16.51 -27.70 -29.59
N LEU A 781 -17.32 -26.79 -29.04
CA LEU A 781 -17.34 -26.46 -27.61
C LEU A 781 -17.83 -27.65 -26.76
N PHE A 782 -18.60 -28.56 -27.36
CA PHE A 782 -19.16 -29.75 -26.73
C PHE A 782 -18.54 -31.04 -27.25
N TYR A 783 -18.28 -31.10 -28.56
CA TYR A 783 -17.79 -32.27 -29.26
C TYR A 783 -16.31 -32.10 -29.60
N LYS A 784 -15.40 -32.51 -28.69
CA LYS A 784 -13.95 -32.34 -28.89
C LYS A 784 -13.38 -33.17 -30.06
N ASN A 785 -14.12 -34.15 -30.56
CA ASN A 785 -13.71 -35.03 -31.65
C ASN A 785 -13.88 -34.42 -33.06
N ILE A 786 -14.59 -33.29 -33.20
CA ILE A 786 -14.83 -32.64 -34.51
C ILE A 786 -13.87 -31.48 -34.80
N GLY A 787 -13.03 -31.08 -33.85
CA GLY A 787 -12.01 -30.05 -34.01
C GLY A 787 -11.65 -29.34 -32.70
N GLY A 788 -10.56 -28.57 -32.71
CA GLY A 788 -10.19 -27.68 -31.61
C GLY A 788 -10.97 -26.36 -31.65
N VAL A 789 -11.24 -25.78 -30.47
CA VAL A 789 -11.87 -24.45 -30.37
C VAL A 789 -10.91 -23.40 -30.95
N SER A 790 -11.41 -22.47 -31.76
CA SER A 790 -10.62 -21.39 -32.37
C SER A 790 -11.54 -20.19 -32.65
N TYR A 791 -11.02 -19.15 -33.33
CA TYR A 791 -11.83 -18.01 -33.80
C TYR A 791 -13.03 -18.42 -34.68
N LYS A 792 -13.00 -19.65 -35.23
CA LYS A 792 -14.12 -20.27 -35.96
C LYS A 792 -15.37 -20.50 -35.11
N ALA A 793 -15.27 -20.46 -33.78
CA ALA A 793 -16.43 -20.50 -32.91
C ALA A 793 -17.30 -19.23 -33.06
N ASP A 794 -16.68 -18.05 -33.13
CA ASP A 794 -17.39 -16.78 -33.38
C ASP A 794 -17.99 -16.74 -34.79
N VAL A 795 -17.31 -17.33 -35.78
CA VAL A 795 -17.83 -17.48 -37.15
C VAL A 795 -19.14 -18.27 -37.14
N TYR A 796 -19.20 -19.37 -36.38
CA TYR A 796 -20.44 -20.14 -36.24
C TYR A 796 -21.55 -19.32 -35.59
N SER A 797 -21.27 -18.64 -34.48
CA SER A 797 -22.23 -17.78 -33.80
C SER A 797 -22.75 -16.65 -34.70
N TYR A 798 -21.87 -16.06 -35.51
CA TYR A 798 -22.24 -15.08 -36.54
C TYR A 798 -23.16 -15.66 -37.61
N GLY A 799 -22.88 -16.87 -38.09
CA GLY A 799 -23.74 -17.58 -39.04
C GLY A 799 -25.16 -17.81 -38.48
N MET A 800 -25.26 -18.20 -37.20
CA MET A 800 -26.55 -18.36 -36.51
C MET A 800 -27.30 -17.03 -36.36
N LEU A 801 -26.59 -15.96 -35.97
CA LEU A 801 -27.15 -14.59 -35.93
C LEU A 801 -27.72 -14.17 -37.30
N MET A 802 -26.94 -14.37 -38.37
CA MET A 802 -27.36 -14.01 -39.73
C MET A 802 -28.57 -14.84 -40.20
N MET A 803 -28.60 -16.13 -39.87
CA MET A 803 -29.71 -17.03 -40.18
C MET A 803 -31.00 -16.56 -39.51
N GLU A 804 -30.92 -16.08 -38.28
CA GLU A 804 -32.06 -15.53 -37.54
C GLU A 804 -32.55 -14.19 -38.13
N MET A 805 -31.62 -13.30 -38.49
CA MET A 805 -31.94 -12.03 -39.17
C MET A 805 -32.65 -12.26 -40.51
N ALA A 806 -32.11 -13.18 -41.32
CA ALA A 806 -32.67 -13.52 -42.63
C ALA A 806 -34.02 -14.24 -42.53
N GLY A 807 -34.23 -15.03 -41.48
CA GLY A 807 -35.45 -15.82 -41.26
C GLY A 807 -36.65 -15.05 -40.68
N ARG A 808 -36.47 -13.83 -40.14
CA ARG A 808 -37.53 -12.97 -39.55
C ARG A 808 -38.62 -13.75 -38.79
N ARG A 809 -38.25 -14.51 -37.76
CA ARG A 809 -39.17 -15.43 -37.07
C ARG A 809 -40.43 -14.71 -36.56
N LYS A 810 -41.56 -14.89 -37.25
CA LYS A 810 -42.88 -14.94 -36.62
C LYS A 810 -43.01 -16.34 -36.01
N SER A 811 -43.19 -16.43 -34.70
CA SER A 811 -43.43 -17.71 -34.03
C SER A 811 -44.74 -18.34 -34.56
N MET A 812 -44.65 -19.41 -35.33
CA MET A 812 -45.75 -20.35 -35.48
C MET A 812 -45.53 -21.46 -34.44
N ASN A 813 -46.36 -21.43 -33.39
CA ASN A 813 -46.50 -22.40 -32.29
C ASN A 813 -45.44 -22.43 -31.16
N PRO A 814 -45.81 -22.01 -29.92
CA PRO A 814 -44.96 -22.05 -28.72
C PRO A 814 -44.70 -23.45 -28.14
N PHE A 815 -45.07 -24.53 -28.84
CA PHE A 815 -44.93 -25.92 -28.36
C PHE A 815 -43.89 -26.73 -29.15
N GLU A 816 -43.21 -26.16 -30.14
CA GLU A 816 -42.15 -26.82 -30.96
C GLU A 816 -40.76 -26.14 -30.89
N ASP A 817 -40.54 -25.26 -29.91
CA ASP A 817 -39.46 -24.26 -29.92
C ASP A 817 -38.01 -24.78 -29.76
N HIS A 818 -37.78 -26.06 -29.44
CA HIS A 818 -36.42 -26.62 -29.35
C HIS A 818 -35.96 -27.39 -30.59
N LEU A 819 -36.88 -27.86 -31.45
CA LEU A 819 -36.53 -28.65 -32.63
C LEU A 819 -36.37 -27.77 -33.89
N SER A 820 -37.01 -26.60 -33.94
CA SER A 820 -37.01 -25.69 -35.10
C SER A 820 -35.68 -24.98 -35.36
N GLN A 821 -34.81 -24.80 -34.35
CA GLN A 821 -33.47 -24.20 -34.53
C GLN A 821 -32.47 -25.13 -35.22
N ILE A 822 -32.64 -26.45 -35.06
CA ILE A 822 -31.78 -27.47 -35.67
C ILE A 822 -32.18 -27.75 -37.13
N TYR A 823 -33.48 -27.69 -37.45
CA TYR A 823 -33.98 -28.02 -38.78
C TYR A 823 -33.94 -26.84 -39.77
N PHE A 824 -34.06 -25.60 -39.29
CA PHE A 824 -34.17 -24.44 -40.18
C PHE A 824 -32.98 -24.28 -41.14
N PRO A 825 -31.71 -24.36 -40.70
CA PRO A 825 -30.57 -24.30 -41.64
C PRO A 825 -30.58 -25.41 -42.69
N THR A 826 -30.93 -26.63 -42.29
CA THR A 826 -30.99 -27.79 -43.18
C THR A 826 -32.10 -27.63 -44.23
N TRP A 827 -33.26 -27.10 -43.83
CA TRP A 827 -34.35 -26.80 -44.75
C TRP A 827 -33.97 -25.74 -45.78
N ILE A 828 -33.32 -24.65 -45.37
CA ILE A 828 -32.82 -23.60 -46.27
C ILE A 828 -31.82 -24.16 -47.29
N TYR A 829 -30.90 -25.03 -46.81
CA TYR A 829 -29.95 -25.70 -47.69
C TYR A 829 -30.66 -26.52 -48.78
N ASP A 830 -31.62 -27.35 -48.39
CA ASP A 830 -32.34 -28.25 -49.31
C ASP A 830 -33.11 -27.42 -50.36
N GLN A 831 -33.75 -26.32 -49.97
CA GLN A 831 -34.43 -25.41 -50.91
C GLN A 831 -33.48 -24.87 -51.99
N PHE A 832 -32.34 -24.30 -51.59
CA PHE A 832 -31.39 -23.75 -52.56
C PHE A 832 -30.67 -24.81 -53.39
N ASN A 833 -30.39 -25.98 -52.81
CA ASN A 833 -29.76 -27.10 -53.52
C ASN A 833 -30.69 -27.68 -54.61
N GLU A 834 -32.00 -27.63 -54.40
CA GLU A 834 -33.01 -28.01 -55.40
C GLU A 834 -33.28 -26.91 -56.45
N GLY A 835 -32.66 -25.74 -56.30
CA GLY A 835 -32.85 -24.59 -57.18
C GLY A 835 -34.09 -23.76 -56.89
N ASN A 836 -34.76 -24.00 -55.76
CA ASN A 836 -35.92 -23.22 -55.32
C ASN A 836 -35.46 -21.89 -54.70
N ASP A 837 -36.23 -20.82 -54.92
CA ASP A 837 -36.09 -19.57 -54.18
C ASP A 837 -37.05 -19.54 -52.99
N ILE A 838 -36.67 -18.88 -51.91
CA ILE A 838 -37.51 -18.73 -50.73
C ILE A 838 -38.48 -17.57 -50.96
N GLU A 839 -39.79 -17.86 -50.88
CA GLU A 839 -40.81 -16.82 -50.99
C GLU A 839 -40.81 -15.92 -49.75
N ILE A 840 -40.48 -14.65 -49.96
CA ILE A 840 -40.47 -13.62 -48.94
C ILE A 840 -41.58 -12.61 -49.25
N GLN A 841 -42.56 -12.50 -48.35
CA GLN A 841 -43.66 -11.54 -48.47
C GLN A 841 -43.14 -10.09 -48.47
N ASP A 842 -43.70 -9.27 -49.36
CA ASP A 842 -43.40 -7.83 -49.50
C ASP A 842 -41.91 -7.47 -49.74
N ALA A 843 -41.13 -8.37 -50.36
CA ALA A 843 -39.72 -8.15 -50.70
C ALA A 843 -39.54 -7.82 -52.19
N SER A 844 -38.72 -6.80 -52.49
CA SER A 844 -38.26 -6.51 -53.85
C SER A 844 -37.28 -7.57 -54.37
N GLU A 845 -37.00 -7.57 -55.68
CA GLU A 845 -35.95 -8.44 -56.27
C GLU A 845 -34.57 -8.19 -55.64
N GLU A 846 -34.23 -6.93 -55.33
CA GLU A 846 -33.00 -6.58 -54.62
C GLU A 846 -32.98 -7.18 -53.22
N ASP A 847 -34.09 -7.08 -52.48
CA ASP A 847 -34.22 -7.66 -51.14
C ASP A 847 -34.05 -9.18 -51.14
N ARG A 848 -34.71 -9.88 -52.09
CA ARG A 848 -34.55 -11.33 -52.27
C ARG A 848 -33.11 -11.72 -52.53
N ARG A 849 -32.42 -10.94 -53.37
CA ARG A 849 -31.00 -11.14 -53.68
C ARG A 849 -30.11 -10.98 -52.45
N LEU A 850 -30.37 -9.98 -51.61
CA LEU A 850 -29.65 -9.75 -50.35
C LEU A 850 -29.90 -10.88 -49.35
N VAL A 851 -31.15 -11.29 -49.15
CA VAL A 851 -31.49 -12.36 -48.21
C VAL A 851 -30.91 -13.70 -48.65
N LYS A 852 -31.00 -14.04 -49.94
CA LYS A 852 -30.36 -15.23 -50.51
C LYS A 852 -28.85 -15.23 -50.26
N LYS A 853 -28.20 -14.09 -50.48
CA LYS A 853 -26.75 -13.92 -50.19
C LYS A 853 -26.45 -14.17 -48.72
N MET A 854 -27.18 -13.54 -47.79
CA MET A 854 -27.02 -13.74 -46.35
C MET A 854 -27.18 -15.21 -45.97
N MET A 855 -28.23 -15.88 -46.45
CA MET A 855 -28.48 -17.29 -46.10
C MET A 855 -27.37 -18.23 -46.61
N ILE A 856 -26.87 -18.04 -47.84
CA ILE A 856 -25.75 -18.85 -48.37
C ILE A 856 -24.48 -18.63 -47.54
N VAL A 857 -24.15 -17.38 -47.21
CA VAL A 857 -22.98 -17.06 -46.38
C VAL A 857 -23.15 -17.63 -44.96
N ALA A 858 -24.35 -17.55 -44.38
CA ALA A 858 -24.66 -18.14 -43.08
C ALA A 858 -24.46 -19.66 -43.10
N LEU A 859 -24.88 -20.37 -44.16
CA LEU A 859 -24.66 -21.82 -44.32
C LEU A 859 -23.17 -22.19 -44.35
N TRP A 860 -22.32 -21.36 -44.95
CA TRP A 860 -20.86 -21.54 -44.89
C TRP A 860 -20.32 -21.35 -43.47
N CYS A 861 -20.84 -20.39 -42.72
CA CYS A 861 -20.40 -20.09 -41.37
C CYS A 861 -20.78 -21.17 -40.34
N ILE A 862 -21.90 -21.88 -40.52
CA ILE A 862 -22.42 -22.85 -39.54
C ILE A 862 -22.02 -24.31 -39.80
N GLN A 863 -21.00 -24.54 -40.62
CA GLN A 863 -20.50 -25.90 -40.89
C GLN A 863 -20.07 -26.61 -39.59
N MET A 864 -20.26 -27.93 -39.53
CA MET A 864 -19.98 -28.70 -38.31
C MET A 864 -18.50 -28.66 -37.93
N LYS A 865 -17.61 -28.93 -38.88
CA LYS A 865 -16.17 -28.89 -38.63
C LYS A 865 -15.69 -27.44 -38.71
N PRO A 866 -14.90 -26.96 -37.73
CA PRO A 866 -14.35 -25.60 -37.76
C PRO A 866 -13.47 -25.31 -38.98
N ALA A 867 -12.80 -26.34 -39.51
CA ALA A 867 -11.94 -26.23 -40.69
C ALA A 867 -12.70 -25.84 -41.97
N ASP A 868 -13.97 -26.24 -42.07
CA ASP A 868 -14.80 -26.03 -43.26
C ASP A 868 -15.48 -24.64 -43.27
N ARG A 869 -15.44 -23.93 -42.15
CA ARG A 869 -15.98 -22.57 -42.04
C ARG A 869 -15.01 -21.55 -42.66
N PRO A 870 -15.48 -20.51 -43.37
CA PRO A 870 -14.60 -19.43 -43.84
C PRO A 870 -14.01 -18.64 -42.65
N ALA A 871 -12.91 -17.91 -42.91
CA ALA A 871 -12.45 -16.87 -41.99
C ALA A 871 -13.28 -15.59 -42.19
N MET A 872 -13.38 -14.73 -41.17
CA MET A 872 -14.27 -13.57 -41.22
C MET A 872 -13.91 -12.56 -42.32
N ASN A 873 -12.63 -12.42 -42.69
CA ASN A 873 -12.23 -11.61 -43.85
C ASN A 873 -12.84 -12.12 -45.15
N LYS A 874 -12.92 -13.45 -45.30
CA LYS A 874 -13.55 -14.09 -46.45
C LYS A 874 -15.07 -13.94 -46.41
N VAL A 875 -15.67 -13.98 -45.22
CA VAL A 875 -17.10 -13.71 -45.03
C VAL A 875 -17.46 -12.29 -45.47
N VAL A 876 -16.66 -11.28 -45.10
CA VAL A 876 -16.83 -9.90 -45.56
C VAL A 876 -16.74 -9.83 -47.09
N GLU A 877 -15.71 -10.44 -47.69
CA GLU A 877 -15.54 -10.50 -49.16
C GLU A 877 -16.75 -11.16 -49.85
N MET A 878 -17.29 -12.24 -49.28
CA MET A 878 -18.48 -12.94 -49.81
C MET A 878 -19.75 -12.07 -49.73
N LEU A 879 -19.89 -11.25 -48.68
CA LEU A 879 -21.02 -10.34 -48.52
C LEU A 879 -20.93 -9.15 -49.48
N GLU A 880 -19.73 -8.57 -49.65
CA GLU A 880 -19.47 -7.47 -50.58
C GLU A 880 -19.54 -7.91 -52.05
N GLY A 881 -19.18 -9.16 -52.35
CA GLY A 881 -19.17 -9.74 -53.69
C GLY A 881 -20.56 -9.99 -54.30
N ASP A 882 -20.59 -10.44 -55.56
CA ASP A 882 -21.84 -10.79 -56.24
C ASP A 882 -22.38 -12.16 -55.76
N VAL A 883 -23.68 -12.23 -55.44
CA VAL A 883 -24.36 -13.48 -55.05
C VAL A 883 -24.23 -14.59 -56.09
N GLY A 884 -24.17 -14.25 -57.39
CA GLY A 884 -24.05 -15.22 -58.48
C GLY A 884 -22.71 -15.94 -58.54
N LEU A 885 -21.71 -15.43 -57.80
CA LEU A 885 -20.38 -16.05 -57.67
C LEU A 885 -20.28 -16.94 -56.43
N LEU A 886 -21.29 -16.95 -55.56
CA LEU A 886 -21.31 -17.77 -54.35
C LEU A 886 -21.70 -19.22 -54.70
N GLN A 887 -20.85 -20.16 -54.28
CA GLN A 887 -21.16 -21.59 -54.37
C GLN A 887 -21.87 -22.04 -53.09
N MET A 888 -22.74 -23.04 -53.22
CA MET A 888 -23.34 -23.70 -52.06
C MET A 888 -22.27 -24.44 -51.25
N PRO A 889 -22.28 -24.34 -49.91
CA PRO A 889 -21.40 -25.13 -49.06
C PRO A 889 -21.77 -26.62 -49.09
N PRO A 890 -21.03 -27.50 -48.41
CA PRO A 890 -21.54 -28.82 -48.04
C PRO A 890 -22.79 -28.73 -47.16
N ARG A 891 -23.65 -29.76 -47.20
CA ARG A 891 -24.85 -29.85 -46.34
C ARG A 891 -24.45 -29.82 -44.85
N PRO A 892 -24.95 -28.87 -44.04
CA PRO A 892 -24.62 -28.79 -42.61
C PRO A 892 -25.17 -30.03 -41.86
N PHE A 893 -24.31 -30.87 -41.28
CA PHE A 893 -24.70 -32.09 -40.56
C PHE A 893 -25.14 -31.81 -39.10
N ILE A 894 -26.42 -31.54 -38.84
CA ILE A 894 -26.85 -31.29 -37.45
C ILE A 894 -27.40 -32.59 -36.83
N ALA A 895 -26.51 -33.32 -36.12
CA ALA A 895 -26.67 -34.53 -35.29
C ALA A 895 -26.50 -35.93 -35.93
N PRO A 896 -25.87 -36.90 -35.21
CA PRO A 896 -25.77 -38.29 -35.64
C PRO A 896 -27.09 -39.02 -35.35
N ARG A 897 -27.85 -39.36 -36.40
CA ARG A 897 -28.71 -40.54 -36.36
C ARG A 897 -27.89 -41.73 -36.84
N ASP A 898 -27.88 -42.77 -36.02
CA ASP A 898 -27.50 -44.15 -36.34
C ASP A 898 -26.00 -44.46 -36.52
N GLN A 899 -25.31 -44.68 -35.40
CA GLN A 899 -24.12 -45.55 -35.34
C GLN A 899 -24.18 -46.62 -34.23
N PHE A 900 -25.38 -46.93 -33.72
CA PHE A 900 -25.61 -48.12 -32.90
C PHE A 900 -26.62 -49.04 -33.60
N ALA A 901 -26.26 -49.52 -34.78
CA ALA A 901 -26.89 -50.69 -35.39
C ALA A 901 -25.86 -51.35 -36.32
N GLY A 902 -25.34 -52.51 -35.89
CA GLY A 902 -24.46 -53.38 -36.67
C GLY A 902 -23.01 -53.40 -36.15
N ASP A 903 -22.69 -54.25 -35.18
CA ASP A 903 -22.30 -55.63 -35.49
C ASP A 903 -21.98 -56.45 -34.23
N SER A 904 -22.30 -57.75 -34.35
CA SER A 904 -21.94 -58.91 -33.52
C SER A 904 -22.51 -59.05 -32.11
N ASP A 905 -23.57 -59.87 -32.05
CA ASP A 905 -23.77 -60.92 -31.04
C ASP A 905 -22.43 -61.62 -30.73
N GLU A 906 -21.91 -61.45 -29.52
CA GLU A 906 -21.17 -62.52 -28.83
C GLU A 906 -21.59 -62.58 -27.36
N THR A 907 -22.14 -63.74 -27.02
CA THR A 907 -22.60 -64.16 -25.71
C THR A 907 -21.40 -64.66 -24.89
N ILE A 908 -21.12 -64.05 -23.73
CA ILE A 908 -20.51 -64.66 -22.53
C ILE A 908 -21.01 -63.77 -21.37
N GLY A 909 -21.86 -64.21 -20.43
CA GLY A 909 -21.66 -65.32 -19.51
C GLY A 909 -21.39 -64.75 -18.12
N VAL A 910 -22.44 -64.44 -17.37
CA VAL A 910 -22.35 -64.03 -15.96
C VAL A 910 -21.91 -65.24 -15.13
N SER A 911 -20.75 -65.17 -14.47
CA SER A 911 -20.45 -66.03 -13.33
C SER A 911 -20.45 -65.21 -12.05
N SER A 912 -21.42 -65.51 -11.19
CA SER A 912 -21.31 -65.38 -9.75
C SER A 912 -20.15 -66.24 -9.25
N ASP A 913 -19.22 -65.66 -8.48
CA ASP A 913 -18.77 -66.17 -7.17
C ASP A 913 -17.61 -65.32 -6.60
N VAL A 914 -17.78 -64.97 -5.31
CA VAL A 914 -16.90 -64.33 -4.31
C VAL A 914 -16.77 -62.80 -4.33
#